data_AF-A0A9Q4NS82-F1
#
_entry.id   AF-A0A9Q4NS82-F1
#
_cell.length_a   1.000
_cell.length_b   1.000
_cell.length_c   1.000
_cell.angle_alpha   90.00
_cell.angle_beta   90.00
_cell.angle_gamma   90.00
#
_symmetry.space_group_name_H-M   'P 1'
#
loop_
_entity.id
_entity.type
_entity.pdbx_description
1 polymer ?
#
loop_
_entity_poly.entity_id
_entity_poly.type
_entity_poly.pdbx_seq_one_letter_code
_entity_poly.pdbx_strand_id
1 'polypeptide(L)'
;MRDNRTTPTRLAAAVLPAALALTLAPVAVSPANAQSSLPGDLSSQMSSNRGISDGLRPHDPPKRTPIEVETSPQIPGLPEGVKVDRIEWITNRRVAVFINSPSMPDHPIQVQILLARDWHSNPTAKFPEVWALDGLRARDDENGWTIETNIEQFYADKNVNVILPVGGESSFYSDWQRENNGKHYKWETFLTKELVPVLDNEFRSNGSRAVVGLSMGGTAAVNLAERNPHLFKFVGSFSGYLDTTTTGMPTAIKAAQMDAGGYNAEAMWGPLGSQDWIDHDPKLGIENLKDMTVYVSAGSGRDDFGNPESVAKGQANPAGIGLEVLSRLSTQTFVDYASRTPVKPIVRFRPSGVHSWEYWQFEMAQAWPYIANALEVPEADRGSKCTPIGAIAEATKSGTIGSCVNDEYDAGKDTKGKAQDFRGGTAYWSPDTGAHALFGAILAKYNALGGPAGWLGFPVTGETPAPDGVGRFVHFQHGSVYWTPQTGAYAIPGDMFRAWGENGYEGGDLKYPVAEANQVGEGYVQKFQGGFLTRNPDGKHFIVHGAIAEKYGEIGTATSELGYPTGNEIAVKGGFFQPFEHGNIYWSAATGAHTILTGDIFDEWGKRGYEQGELGWPVKDMEKIPAGGLTIDFQNGTIQQVNGRVDVRKN
;
A
#
# COMPACT_ATOMS: atom_id res chain seq x y z
N MET A 1 9.79 -74.35 -62.75
CA MET A 1 9.39 -73.07 -63.37
C MET A 1 10.16 -71.98 -62.65
N ARG A 2 11.15 -71.41 -63.34
CA ARG A 2 12.01 -70.31 -62.94
C ARG A 2 11.84 -69.27 -64.04
N ASP A 3 11.60 -68.01 -63.72
CA ASP A 3 11.60 -66.93 -64.70
C ASP A 3 12.84 -66.05 -64.51
N ASN A 4 13.74 -66.16 -65.49
CA ASN A 4 14.26 -65.09 -66.36
C ASN A 4 14.15 -63.63 -65.83
N ARG A 5 15.18 -62.78 -65.86
CA ARG A 5 16.10 -62.44 -66.96
C ARG A 5 17.28 -61.57 -66.48
N THR A 6 18.31 -61.49 -67.32
CA THR A 6 19.68 -60.96 -67.17
C THR A 6 19.88 -59.46 -67.43
N THR A 7 20.78 -58.83 -66.62
CA THR A 7 21.73 -57.68 -66.81
C THR A 7 21.27 -56.35 -67.42
N PRO A 8 21.80 -55.18 -66.95
CA PRO A 8 23.18 -54.75 -67.29
C PRO A 8 24.04 -54.10 -66.15
N THR A 9 25.36 -54.30 -66.32
CA THR A 9 26.50 -53.35 -66.27
C THR A 9 26.97 -52.64 -64.97
N ARG A 10 28.29 -52.75 -64.76
CA ARG A 10 29.18 -52.22 -63.72
C ARG A 10 29.55 -50.73 -63.96
N LEU A 11 29.81 -49.94 -62.91
CA LEU A 11 31.16 -49.57 -62.41
C LEU A 11 31.11 -48.51 -61.27
N ALA A 12 31.89 -48.80 -60.22
CA ALA A 12 32.67 -47.97 -59.28
C ALA A 12 32.28 -46.53 -58.88
N ALA A 13 32.33 -46.25 -57.57
CA ALA A 13 33.34 -45.40 -56.89
C ALA A 13 32.81 -45.00 -55.49
N ALA A 14 33.41 -45.48 -54.40
CA ALA A 14 34.46 -44.79 -53.63
C ALA A 14 33.98 -43.52 -52.90
N VAL A 15 33.95 -43.62 -51.57
CA VAL A 15 33.65 -42.58 -50.59
C VAL A 15 34.91 -41.73 -50.35
N LEU A 16 34.79 -40.39 -50.38
CA LEU A 16 35.38 -39.38 -49.47
C LEU A 16 35.23 -37.95 -50.08
N PRO A 17 35.26 -36.88 -49.25
CA PRO A 17 34.61 -35.60 -49.53
C PRO A 17 35.48 -34.66 -50.36
N ALA A 18 34.85 -33.82 -51.17
CA ALA A 18 35.49 -32.74 -51.91
C ALA A 18 34.74 -31.42 -51.72
N ALA A 19 35.54 -30.39 -51.50
CA ALA A 19 35.22 -29.00 -51.21
C ALA A 19 34.90 -28.17 -52.49
N LEU A 20 34.92 -26.84 -52.29
CA LEU A 20 34.79 -25.71 -53.21
C LEU A 20 33.37 -25.15 -53.41
N ALA A 21 33.14 -23.84 -53.45
CA ALA A 21 33.97 -22.66 -53.17
C ALA A 21 33.04 -21.44 -53.27
N LEU A 22 33.28 -20.39 -52.50
CA LEU A 22 33.01 -19.03 -52.95
C LEU A 22 34.27 -18.19 -52.71
N THR A 23 34.68 -17.58 -53.80
CA THR A 23 35.95 -16.95 -54.16
C THR A 23 36.42 -15.83 -53.25
N LEU A 24 37.75 -15.75 -53.06
CA LEU A 24 38.48 -14.58 -52.57
C LEU A 24 39.61 -14.24 -53.55
N ALA A 25 39.81 -12.95 -53.83
CA ALA A 25 41.11 -12.31 -54.08
C ALA A 25 40.92 -10.78 -54.22
N PRO A 26 41.95 -9.94 -53.95
CA PRO A 26 42.81 -9.84 -52.75
C PRO A 26 42.87 -8.36 -52.25
N VAL A 27 43.51 -7.97 -51.13
CA VAL A 27 44.96 -7.66 -51.05
C VAL A 27 45.34 -7.21 -49.62
N ALA A 28 46.52 -7.70 -49.21
CA ALA A 28 47.51 -7.21 -48.24
C ALA A 28 47.30 -7.41 -46.73
N VAL A 29 48.26 -8.18 -46.20
CA VAL A 29 48.50 -8.58 -44.82
C VAL A 29 49.50 -7.62 -44.18
N SER A 30 49.34 -7.30 -42.89
CA SER A 30 50.44 -7.02 -41.94
C SER A 30 49.95 -7.23 -40.49
N PRO A 31 50.85 -7.55 -39.55
CA PRO A 31 50.64 -8.62 -38.58
C PRO A 31 49.85 -8.18 -37.34
N ALA A 32 49.08 -9.13 -36.79
CA ALA A 32 48.45 -9.00 -35.49
C ALA A 32 49.52 -8.95 -34.39
N ASN A 33 49.75 -7.75 -33.84
CA ASN A 33 50.28 -7.62 -32.49
C ASN A 33 49.14 -7.90 -31.50
N ALA A 34 49.35 -8.90 -30.65
CA ALA A 34 48.58 -9.07 -29.44
C ALA A 34 48.80 -7.83 -28.54
N GLN A 35 47.79 -7.00 -28.41
CA GLN A 35 47.71 -5.96 -27.39
C GLN A 35 46.31 -5.94 -26.79
N SER A 36 46.30 -6.03 -25.47
CA SER A 36 45.17 -5.91 -24.55
C SER A 36 44.24 -4.75 -24.92
N SER A 37 43.00 -5.07 -25.31
CA SER A 37 41.90 -4.11 -25.33
C SER A 37 40.79 -4.60 -24.41
N LEU A 38 40.99 -4.37 -23.11
CA LEU A 38 39.87 -4.01 -22.23
C LEU A 38 39.17 -2.79 -22.86
N PRO A 39 37.84 -2.69 -22.88
CA PRO A 39 37.17 -1.50 -23.41
C PRO A 39 37.48 -0.31 -22.51
N GLY A 40 38.46 0.49 -22.91
CA GLY A 40 38.70 1.83 -22.39
C GLY A 40 37.69 2.78 -23.01
N ASP A 41 36.46 2.77 -22.52
CA ASP A 41 35.51 3.87 -22.77
C ASP A 41 34.41 3.98 -21.69
N LEU A 42 34.69 3.54 -20.46
CA LEU A 42 33.83 3.81 -19.30
C LEU A 42 34.05 5.21 -18.70
N SER A 43 35.11 5.92 -19.12
CA SER A 43 35.44 7.26 -18.59
C SER A 43 34.78 8.42 -19.34
N SER A 44 34.25 8.22 -20.55
CA SER A 44 33.68 9.31 -21.37
C SER A 44 32.16 9.51 -21.16
N GLN A 45 31.48 8.58 -20.47
CA GLN A 45 30.06 8.69 -20.09
C GLN A 45 29.81 9.27 -18.68
N MET A 46 30.87 9.62 -17.94
CA MET A 46 30.77 10.25 -16.60
C MET A 46 30.30 11.72 -16.62
N SER A 47 29.87 12.25 -17.78
CA SER A 47 29.38 13.64 -17.91
C SER A 47 27.85 13.79 -17.81
N SER A 48 27.11 12.71 -17.58
CA SER A 48 25.67 12.78 -17.24
C SER A 48 25.44 12.26 -15.83
N ASN A 49 24.72 13.00 -14.99
CA ASN A 49 24.32 12.62 -13.61
C ASN A 49 23.37 11.39 -13.53
N ARG A 50 23.34 10.52 -14.55
CA ARG A 50 22.50 9.32 -14.61
C ARG A 50 23.37 8.07 -14.71
N GLY A 51 23.13 7.10 -13.83
CA GLY A 51 23.78 5.79 -13.83
C GLY A 51 23.33 4.93 -15.00
N ILE A 52 24.13 3.93 -15.35
CA ILE A 52 23.91 3.03 -16.49
C ILE A 52 22.63 2.19 -16.30
N SER A 53 22.32 1.75 -15.08
CA SER A 53 21.10 0.99 -14.78
C SER A 53 19.88 1.85 -14.39
N ASP A 54 19.95 3.18 -14.52
CA ASP A 54 18.84 4.08 -14.18
C ASP A 54 17.56 3.77 -14.99
N GLY A 55 17.70 3.24 -16.21
CA GLY A 55 16.58 2.82 -17.06
C GLY A 55 15.81 1.59 -16.56
N LEU A 56 16.26 0.95 -15.47
CA LEU A 56 15.58 -0.17 -14.80
C LEU A 56 14.88 0.25 -13.50
N ARG A 57 15.15 1.47 -13.02
CA ARG A 57 14.50 2.01 -11.83
C ARG A 57 12.99 2.09 -12.06
N PRO A 58 12.15 1.68 -11.08
CA PRO A 58 10.72 1.92 -11.16
C PRO A 58 10.39 3.41 -11.39
N HIS A 59 9.42 3.67 -12.26
CA HIS A 59 8.81 4.95 -12.53
C HIS A 59 8.26 5.57 -11.24
N ASP A 60 8.05 6.89 -11.24
CA ASP A 60 7.42 7.56 -10.11
C ASP A 60 5.95 7.11 -10.01
N PRO A 61 5.55 6.48 -8.88
CA PRO A 61 4.17 6.06 -8.71
C PRO A 61 3.24 7.29 -8.59
N PRO A 62 1.96 7.16 -8.94
CA PRO A 62 0.96 8.16 -8.57
C PRO A 62 0.94 8.29 -7.05
N LYS A 63 0.76 9.52 -6.54
CA LYS A 63 0.58 9.74 -5.09
C LYS A 63 -0.58 8.86 -4.59
N ARG A 64 -0.30 8.00 -3.62
CA ARG A 64 -1.31 7.19 -2.92
C ARG A 64 -1.86 8.02 -1.76
N THR A 65 -3.18 8.10 -1.67
CA THR A 65 -3.85 8.64 -0.49
C THR A 65 -4.50 7.45 0.22
N PRO A 66 -4.04 7.09 1.43
CA PRO A 66 -4.69 6.05 2.21
C PRO A 66 -6.17 6.38 2.42
N ILE A 67 -7.00 5.36 2.35
CA ILE A 67 -8.42 5.44 2.63
C ILE A 67 -8.65 5.50 4.14
N GLU A 68 -7.82 4.80 4.88
CA GLU A 68 -7.82 4.76 6.33
C GLU A 68 -6.39 4.65 6.83
N VAL A 69 -6.13 5.28 7.98
CA VAL A 69 -4.85 5.19 8.67
C VAL A 69 -5.12 4.79 10.10
N GLU A 70 -4.73 3.56 10.45
CA GLU A 70 -4.69 3.11 11.83
C GLU A 70 -3.35 3.55 12.44
N THR A 71 -3.40 4.38 13.47
CA THR A 71 -2.20 4.94 14.11
C THR A 71 -1.86 4.18 15.38
N SER A 72 -0.62 3.71 15.48
CA SER A 72 -0.06 3.00 16.63
C SER A 72 -0.89 1.78 17.11
N PRO A 73 -1.23 0.85 16.20
CA PRO A 73 -1.95 -0.37 16.57
C PRO A 73 -1.19 -1.18 17.62
N GLN A 74 -1.93 -1.74 18.58
CA GLN A 74 -1.37 -2.57 19.64
C GLN A 74 -1.41 -4.04 19.25
N ILE A 75 -0.32 -4.52 18.64
CA ILE A 75 -0.19 -5.91 18.20
C ILE A 75 0.51 -6.72 19.31
N PRO A 76 -0.16 -7.70 19.93
CA PRO A 76 0.44 -8.52 20.97
C PRO A 76 1.49 -9.48 20.38
N GLY A 77 2.48 -9.87 21.20
CA GLY A 77 3.44 -10.92 20.82
C GLY A 77 4.58 -10.47 19.90
N LEU A 78 4.76 -9.17 19.69
CA LEU A 78 5.92 -8.64 18.95
C LEU A 78 7.21 -8.70 19.78
N PRO A 79 8.38 -8.90 19.14
CA PRO A 79 9.68 -8.84 19.81
C PRO A 79 9.94 -7.49 20.48
N GLU A 80 10.84 -7.47 21.45
CA GLU A 80 11.22 -6.25 22.16
C GLU A 80 11.70 -5.17 21.18
N GLY A 81 11.12 -3.97 21.29
CA GLY A 81 11.43 -2.82 20.45
C GLY A 81 10.71 -2.78 19.09
N VAL A 82 10.19 -3.90 18.59
CA VAL A 82 9.40 -3.93 17.35
C VAL A 82 8.01 -3.35 17.61
N LYS A 83 7.63 -2.33 16.85
CA LYS A 83 6.30 -1.70 16.93
C LYS A 83 5.79 -1.34 15.55
N VAL A 84 4.48 -1.44 15.33
CA VAL A 84 3.85 -0.87 14.13
C VAL A 84 3.49 0.58 14.41
N ASP A 85 4.12 1.49 13.67
CA ASP A 85 3.87 2.94 13.75
C ASP A 85 2.46 3.27 13.25
N ARG A 86 2.11 2.74 12.07
CA ARG A 86 0.79 2.88 11.47
C ARG A 86 0.54 1.84 10.38
N ILE A 87 -0.74 1.61 10.09
CA ILE A 87 -1.22 0.81 8.96
C ILE A 87 -2.07 1.72 8.07
N GLU A 88 -1.63 1.89 6.83
CA GLU A 88 -2.33 2.67 5.81
C GLU A 88 -3.06 1.74 4.85
N TRP A 89 -4.39 1.81 4.83
CA TRP A 89 -5.21 1.04 3.89
C TRP A 89 -5.30 1.79 2.56
N ILE A 90 -4.52 1.36 1.56
CA ILE A 90 -4.48 1.97 0.23
C ILE A 90 -5.72 1.55 -0.58
N THR A 91 -6.10 0.28 -0.48
CA THR A 91 -7.37 -0.27 -0.97
C THR A 91 -7.95 -1.19 0.10
N ASN A 92 -9.12 -1.78 -0.14
CA ASN A 92 -9.68 -2.81 0.75
C ASN A 92 -8.81 -4.08 0.85
N ARG A 93 -7.81 -4.23 -0.04
CA ARG A 93 -6.95 -5.42 -0.14
C ARG A 93 -5.46 -5.11 -0.31
N ARG A 94 -5.08 -3.85 -0.28
CA ARG A 94 -3.70 -3.40 -0.31
C ARG A 94 -3.46 -2.49 0.87
N VAL A 95 -2.57 -2.91 1.76
CA VAL A 95 -2.20 -2.15 2.96
C VAL A 95 -0.71 -1.85 2.93
N ALA A 96 -0.32 -0.73 3.52
CA ALA A 96 1.06 -0.36 3.78
C ALA A 96 1.28 -0.29 5.29
N VAL A 97 2.15 -1.17 5.79
CA VAL A 97 2.47 -1.30 7.21
C VAL A 97 3.81 -0.61 7.46
N PHE A 98 3.86 0.32 8.40
CA PHE A 98 5.09 1.03 8.78
C PHE A 98 5.59 0.49 10.11
N ILE A 99 6.74 -0.16 10.09
CA ILE A 99 7.28 -0.94 11.22
C ILE A 99 8.53 -0.26 11.77
N ASN A 100 8.51 0.11 13.04
CA ASN A 100 9.69 0.53 13.78
C ASN A 100 10.54 -0.69 14.08
N SER A 101 11.72 -0.74 13.48
CA SER A 101 12.66 -1.86 13.56
C SER A 101 13.80 -1.57 14.54
N PRO A 102 14.04 -2.42 15.56
CA PRO A 102 15.23 -2.33 16.40
C PRO A 102 16.54 -2.53 15.64
N SER A 103 16.55 -3.41 14.63
CA SER A 103 17.73 -3.66 13.81
C SER A 103 18.00 -2.55 12.78
N MET A 104 16.99 -1.74 12.44
CA MET A 104 17.11 -0.59 11.54
C MET A 104 16.27 0.60 12.06
N PRO A 105 16.77 1.32 13.08
CA PRO A 105 15.95 2.27 13.86
C PRO A 105 15.78 3.67 13.24
N ASP A 106 16.44 3.96 12.11
CA ASP A 106 16.49 5.32 11.55
C ASP A 106 15.11 5.87 11.14
N HIS A 107 14.24 5.01 10.60
CA HIS A 107 12.89 5.35 10.17
C HIS A 107 12.01 4.09 10.11
N PRO A 108 10.68 4.22 10.22
CA PRO A 108 9.78 3.09 10.03
C PRO A 108 9.96 2.46 8.64
N ILE A 109 10.08 1.14 8.60
CA ILE A 109 10.19 0.38 7.35
C ILE A 109 8.80 0.07 6.84
N GLN A 110 8.54 0.42 5.57
CA GLN A 110 7.28 0.13 4.92
C GLN A 110 7.28 -1.28 4.33
N VAL A 111 6.22 -2.04 4.60
CA VAL A 111 5.92 -3.32 3.96
C VAL A 111 4.52 -3.24 3.38
N GLN A 112 4.40 -3.41 2.07
CA GLN A 112 3.09 -3.51 1.41
C GLN A 112 2.59 -4.94 1.47
N ILE A 113 1.30 -5.11 1.73
CA ILE A 113 0.65 -6.43 1.77
C ILE A 113 -0.56 -6.42 0.84
N LEU A 114 -0.58 -7.36 -0.10
CA LEU A 114 -1.79 -7.68 -0.86
C LEU A 114 -2.51 -8.81 -0.13
N LEU A 115 -3.66 -8.50 0.45
CA LEU A 115 -4.43 -9.42 1.26
C LEU A 115 -5.09 -10.50 0.39
N ALA A 116 -5.15 -11.72 0.93
CA ALA A 116 -5.82 -12.87 0.33
C ALA A 116 -7.25 -12.56 -0.11
N ARG A 117 -7.71 -13.26 -1.16
CA ARG A 117 -9.06 -13.10 -1.74
C ARG A 117 -10.15 -13.11 -0.66
N ASP A 118 -10.15 -14.10 0.21
CA ASP A 118 -11.19 -14.32 1.22
C ASP A 118 -10.91 -13.64 2.56
N TRP A 119 -10.07 -12.59 2.56
CA TRP A 119 -9.76 -11.82 3.77
C TRP A 119 -11.04 -11.36 4.48
N HIS A 120 -11.96 -10.72 3.75
CA HIS A 120 -13.20 -10.20 4.36
C HIS A 120 -14.31 -11.26 4.47
N SER A 121 -14.44 -12.13 3.46
CA SER A 121 -15.49 -13.16 3.42
C SER A 121 -15.29 -14.27 4.45
N ASN A 122 -14.04 -14.54 4.85
CA ASN A 122 -13.70 -15.51 5.87
C ASN A 122 -12.77 -14.88 6.93
N PRO A 123 -13.33 -14.16 7.92
CA PRO A 123 -12.54 -13.39 8.91
C PRO A 123 -11.73 -14.27 9.88
N THR A 124 -11.98 -15.58 9.92
CA THR A 124 -11.25 -16.52 10.79
C THR A 124 -10.22 -17.35 10.04
N ALA A 125 -10.20 -17.30 8.70
CA ALA A 125 -9.19 -17.98 7.90
C ALA A 125 -7.79 -17.43 8.15
N LYS A 126 -6.81 -18.32 8.04
CA LYS A 126 -5.39 -18.00 8.00
C LYS A 126 -4.82 -18.34 6.63
N PHE A 127 -3.89 -17.51 6.14
CA PHE A 127 -3.41 -17.57 4.76
C PHE A 127 -1.91 -17.85 4.70
N PRO A 128 -1.42 -18.58 3.68
CA PRO A 128 -0.01 -18.67 3.39
C PRO A 128 0.52 -17.37 2.78
N GLU A 129 1.84 -17.23 2.75
CA GLU A 129 2.51 -16.00 2.33
C GLU A 129 3.35 -16.19 1.07
N VAL A 130 3.37 -15.19 0.19
CA VAL A 130 4.28 -15.08 -0.96
C VAL A 130 5.05 -13.78 -0.86
N TRP A 131 6.35 -13.84 -0.55
CA TRP A 131 7.20 -12.66 -0.43
C TRP A 131 7.77 -12.31 -1.79
N ALA A 132 7.59 -11.06 -2.24
CA ALA A 132 8.06 -10.57 -3.53
C ALA A 132 9.10 -9.46 -3.31
N LEU A 133 10.38 -9.84 -3.37
CA LEU A 133 11.53 -8.98 -3.14
C LEU A 133 11.85 -8.14 -4.39
N ASP A 134 12.17 -6.87 -4.18
CA ASP A 134 12.44 -5.88 -5.23
C ASP A 134 13.87 -6.00 -5.79
N GLY A 135 14.14 -5.28 -6.87
CA GLY A 135 15.42 -5.24 -7.55
C GLY A 135 16.40 -4.25 -6.95
N LEU A 136 17.53 -4.09 -7.64
CA LEU A 136 18.67 -3.29 -7.18
C LEU A 136 18.33 -1.80 -6.94
N ARG A 137 17.39 -1.26 -7.73
CA ARG A 137 16.94 0.15 -7.73
C ARG A 137 15.63 0.37 -6.94
N ALA A 138 15.38 -0.47 -5.92
CA ALA A 138 14.18 -0.38 -5.08
C ALA A 138 14.02 1.03 -4.51
N ARG A 139 12.79 1.55 -4.53
CA ARG A 139 12.47 2.90 -4.06
C ARG A 139 11.94 2.87 -2.62
N ASP A 140 12.15 3.96 -1.90
CA ASP A 140 11.71 4.11 -0.50
C ASP A 140 10.20 4.47 -0.38
N ASP A 141 9.45 4.63 -1.48
CA ASP A 141 8.04 5.07 -1.48
C ASP A 141 7.01 3.98 -1.86
N GLU A 142 7.31 3.08 -2.79
CA GLU A 142 6.43 1.98 -3.21
C GLU A 142 7.27 0.82 -3.78
N ASN A 143 6.82 -0.42 -3.57
CA ASN A 143 7.53 -1.60 -4.09
C ASN A 143 7.38 -1.69 -5.62
N GLY A 144 8.49 -1.88 -6.33
CA GLY A 144 8.57 -1.85 -7.79
C GLY A 144 7.61 -2.82 -8.48
N TRP A 145 7.29 -3.97 -7.88
CA TRP A 145 6.30 -4.91 -8.42
C TRP A 145 4.93 -4.24 -8.59
N THR A 146 4.49 -3.44 -7.62
CA THR A 146 3.19 -2.75 -7.71
C THR A 146 3.21 -1.49 -8.56
N ILE A 147 4.39 -0.93 -8.81
CA ILE A 147 4.56 0.23 -9.71
C ILE A 147 4.48 -0.23 -11.16
N GLU A 148 5.19 -1.31 -11.49
CA GLU A 148 5.51 -1.66 -12.88
C GLU A 148 4.73 -2.86 -13.42
N THR A 149 4.11 -3.64 -12.54
CA THR A 149 3.44 -4.88 -12.92
C THR A 149 1.97 -4.91 -12.50
N ASN A 150 1.28 -5.94 -13.00
CA ASN A 150 -0.09 -6.23 -12.59
C ASN A 150 -0.15 -7.26 -11.44
N ILE A 151 0.87 -7.33 -10.57
CA ILE A 151 0.93 -8.29 -9.46
C ILE A 151 -0.30 -8.18 -8.54
N GLU A 152 -0.79 -6.96 -8.31
CA GLU A 152 -1.98 -6.67 -7.51
C GLU A 152 -3.21 -7.34 -8.11
N GLN A 153 -3.43 -7.17 -9.42
CA GLN A 153 -4.53 -7.82 -10.11
C GLN A 153 -4.29 -9.33 -10.22
N PHE A 154 -3.05 -9.78 -10.42
CA PHE A 154 -2.74 -11.20 -10.55
C PHE A 154 -3.08 -11.97 -9.27
N TYR A 155 -2.77 -11.43 -8.09
CA TYR A 155 -3.08 -12.06 -6.81
C TYR A 155 -4.48 -11.78 -6.26
N ALA A 156 -5.25 -10.93 -6.93
CA ALA A 156 -6.62 -10.61 -6.54
C ALA A 156 -7.53 -11.86 -6.38
N ASP A 157 -7.32 -12.95 -7.12
CA ASP A 157 -8.18 -14.13 -7.04
C ASP A 157 -7.59 -15.32 -6.27
N LYS A 158 -6.54 -15.09 -5.48
CA LYS A 158 -5.77 -16.15 -4.78
C LYS A 158 -5.86 -15.98 -3.27
N ASN A 159 -5.98 -17.08 -2.53
CA ASN A 159 -5.98 -17.09 -1.07
C ASN A 159 -4.57 -17.17 -0.49
N VAL A 160 -3.74 -16.17 -0.82
CA VAL A 160 -2.41 -15.94 -0.25
C VAL A 160 -2.26 -14.47 0.10
N ASN A 161 -1.52 -14.17 1.17
CA ASN A 161 -1.04 -12.82 1.41
C ASN A 161 0.27 -12.61 0.63
N VAL A 162 0.36 -11.56 -0.18
CA VAL A 162 1.61 -11.21 -0.87
C VAL A 162 2.32 -10.14 -0.07
N ILE A 163 3.57 -10.39 0.32
CA ILE A 163 4.38 -9.51 1.17
C ILE A 163 5.42 -8.81 0.31
N LEU A 164 5.42 -7.49 0.29
CA LEU A 164 6.23 -6.66 -0.59
C LEU A 164 7.00 -5.61 0.24
N PRO A 165 8.19 -5.95 0.77
CA PRO A 165 9.03 -4.97 1.47
C PRO A 165 9.40 -3.80 0.55
N VAL A 166 9.28 -2.57 1.03
CA VAL A 166 9.56 -1.33 0.27
C VAL A 166 10.94 -0.80 0.64
N GLY A 167 11.68 -0.25 -0.33
CA GLY A 167 13.00 0.35 -0.12
C GLY A 167 14.14 -0.66 -0.13
N GLY A 168 15.29 -0.21 0.40
CA GLY A 168 16.49 -1.03 0.48
C GLY A 168 17.28 -1.11 -0.83
N GLU A 169 17.41 0.01 -1.55
CA GLU A 169 18.28 0.12 -2.72
C GLU A 169 19.65 -0.50 -2.44
N SER A 170 20.11 -1.37 -3.35
CA SER A 170 21.37 -2.12 -3.24
C SER A 170 21.53 -3.07 -2.05
N SER A 171 20.55 -3.25 -1.17
CA SER A 171 20.71 -3.98 0.10
C SER A 171 21.02 -5.49 -0.01
N PHE A 172 20.67 -6.12 -1.13
CA PHE A 172 20.60 -7.58 -1.28
C PHE A 172 19.76 -8.28 -0.20
N TYR A 173 18.85 -7.53 0.45
CA TYR A 173 18.10 -7.93 1.63
C TYR A 173 18.93 -8.72 2.66
N SER A 174 20.17 -8.28 2.87
CA SER A 174 21.14 -8.93 3.75
C SER A 174 21.48 -8.05 4.97
N ASP A 175 22.13 -8.66 5.96
CA ASP A 175 22.69 -7.94 7.10
C ASP A 175 24.12 -7.48 6.77
N TRP A 176 24.30 -6.17 6.59
CA TRP A 176 25.59 -5.62 6.19
C TRP A 176 26.59 -5.63 7.35
N GLN A 177 27.86 -5.86 7.05
CA GLN A 177 28.93 -5.78 8.04
C GLN A 177 29.15 -4.37 8.58
N ARG A 178 28.96 -3.35 7.73
CA ARG A 178 29.16 -1.94 8.07
C ARG A 178 28.14 -1.05 7.39
N GLU A 179 27.84 0.07 8.02
CA GLU A 179 27.07 1.16 7.43
C GLU A 179 27.78 1.72 6.19
N ASN A 180 26.98 2.14 5.21
CA ASN A 180 27.49 2.79 4.02
C ASN A 180 26.42 3.67 3.40
N ASN A 181 26.85 4.78 2.80
CA ASN A 181 25.95 5.69 2.09
C ASN A 181 24.75 6.19 2.93
N GLY A 182 24.97 6.39 4.24
CA GLY A 182 23.92 6.83 5.17
C GLY A 182 22.84 5.79 5.46
N LYS A 183 23.08 4.50 5.15
CA LYS A 183 22.16 3.40 5.42
C LYS A 183 22.79 2.36 6.36
N HIS A 184 22.01 1.91 7.34
CA HIS A 184 22.32 0.78 8.22
C HIS A 184 21.43 -0.41 7.83
N TYR A 185 21.91 -1.31 6.96
CA TYR A 185 21.10 -2.41 6.46
C TYR A 185 21.22 -3.67 7.32
N LYS A 186 20.10 -4.08 7.91
CA LYS A 186 19.87 -5.34 8.62
C LYS A 186 18.61 -6.05 8.11
N TRP A 187 18.49 -6.14 6.79
CA TRP A 187 17.27 -6.61 6.12
C TRP A 187 16.96 -8.08 6.39
N GLU A 188 17.97 -8.95 6.51
CA GLU A 188 17.72 -10.36 6.82
C GLU A 188 17.15 -10.49 8.24
N THR A 189 17.71 -9.75 9.21
CA THR A 189 17.18 -9.70 10.57
C THR A 189 15.75 -9.14 10.61
N PHE A 190 15.51 -7.98 9.98
CA PHE A 190 14.18 -7.38 9.91
C PHE A 190 13.14 -8.36 9.33
N LEU A 191 13.42 -8.92 8.15
CA LEU A 191 12.49 -9.81 7.47
C LEU A 191 12.21 -11.09 8.27
N THR A 192 13.24 -11.73 8.81
CA THR A 192 13.10 -13.07 9.41
C THR A 192 12.75 -13.06 10.90
N LYS A 193 13.09 -12.00 11.63
CA LYS A 193 12.92 -11.93 13.09
C LYS A 193 11.87 -10.91 13.53
N GLU A 194 11.63 -9.85 12.75
CA GLU A 194 10.76 -8.75 13.16
C GLU A 194 9.45 -8.73 12.36
N LEU A 195 9.51 -8.91 11.04
CA LEU A 195 8.34 -8.93 10.16
C LEU A 195 7.48 -10.19 10.37
N VAL A 196 8.10 -11.38 10.50
CA VAL A 196 7.36 -12.64 10.70
C VAL A 196 6.37 -12.56 11.87
N PRO A 197 6.75 -12.11 13.09
CA PRO A 197 5.79 -11.91 14.17
C PRO A 197 4.66 -10.92 13.86
N VAL A 198 4.91 -9.86 13.09
CA VAL A 198 3.85 -8.92 12.66
C VAL A 198 2.85 -9.64 11.75
N LEU A 199 3.33 -10.45 10.80
CA LEU A 199 2.48 -11.22 9.90
C LEU A 199 1.66 -12.30 10.62
N ASP A 200 2.27 -12.97 11.60
CA ASP A 200 1.62 -14.02 12.39
C ASP A 200 0.52 -13.49 13.32
N ASN A 201 0.74 -12.32 13.93
CA ASN A 201 -0.17 -11.78 14.95
C ASN A 201 -1.25 -10.83 14.40
N GLU A 202 -1.00 -10.14 13.28
CA GLU A 202 -1.93 -9.15 12.72
C GLU A 202 -2.50 -9.58 11.36
N PHE A 203 -1.67 -10.16 10.49
CA PHE A 203 -2.06 -10.45 9.10
C PHE A 203 -2.51 -11.89 8.86
N ARG A 204 -2.95 -12.58 9.92
CA ARG A 204 -3.54 -13.94 9.89
C ARG A 204 -2.71 -14.93 9.06
N SER A 205 -1.39 -14.91 9.23
CA SER A 205 -0.53 -15.92 8.61
C SER A 205 -0.77 -17.32 9.18
N ASN A 206 -0.65 -18.34 8.33
CA ASN A 206 -0.54 -19.74 8.75
C ASN A 206 0.90 -20.25 8.86
N GLY A 207 1.90 -19.40 8.60
CA GLY A 207 3.32 -19.70 8.70
C GLY A 207 3.93 -20.44 7.51
N SER A 208 3.15 -20.85 6.51
CA SER A 208 3.65 -21.44 5.26
C SER A 208 4.03 -20.34 4.28
N ARG A 209 5.31 -20.30 3.85
CA ARG A 209 5.86 -19.16 3.08
C ARG A 209 6.59 -19.59 1.82
N ALA A 210 6.41 -18.79 0.78
CA ALA A 210 7.22 -18.79 -0.42
C ALA A 210 7.99 -17.46 -0.48
N VAL A 211 9.25 -17.49 -0.90
CA VAL A 211 10.02 -16.27 -1.17
C VAL A 211 10.45 -16.24 -2.62
N VAL A 212 10.18 -15.12 -3.30
CA VAL A 212 10.59 -14.87 -4.67
C VAL A 212 11.16 -13.48 -4.80
N GLY A 213 11.98 -13.25 -5.82
CA GLY A 213 12.44 -11.91 -6.14
C GLY A 213 13.06 -11.82 -7.52
N LEU A 214 13.23 -10.59 -7.97
CA LEU A 214 13.88 -10.28 -9.25
C LEU A 214 15.26 -9.65 -9.04
N SER A 215 16.21 -9.88 -9.95
CA SER A 215 17.55 -9.28 -9.89
C SER A 215 18.20 -9.46 -8.50
N MET A 216 18.54 -8.38 -7.80
CA MET A 216 18.99 -8.36 -6.40
C MET A 216 18.08 -9.20 -5.48
N GLY A 217 16.76 -9.00 -5.56
CA GLY A 217 15.77 -9.76 -4.80
C GLY A 217 15.76 -11.25 -5.15
N GLY A 218 16.13 -11.63 -6.38
CA GLY A 218 16.26 -13.03 -6.79
C GLY A 218 17.46 -13.71 -6.15
N THR A 219 18.60 -13.01 -6.05
CA THR A 219 19.76 -13.46 -5.25
C THR A 219 19.38 -13.56 -3.78
N ALA A 220 18.72 -12.53 -3.25
CA ALA A 220 18.32 -12.46 -1.85
C ALA A 220 17.32 -13.55 -1.47
N ALA A 221 16.35 -13.88 -2.33
CA ALA A 221 15.38 -14.94 -2.09
C ALA A 221 16.08 -16.29 -1.85
N VAL A 222 17.11 -16.60 -2.64
CA VAL A 222 17.89 -17.84 -2.47
C VAL A 222 18.74 -17.80 -1.21
N ASN A 223 19.48 -16.71 -0.97
CA ASN A 223 20.28 -16.55 0.26
C ASN A 223 19.42 -16.66 1.53
N LEU A 224 18.26 -15.98 1.57
CA LEU A 224 17.32 -16.05 2.69
C LEU A 224 16.81 -17.47 2.92
N ALA A 225 16.46 -18.19 1.86
CA ALA A 225 15.98 -19.55 1.94
C ALA A 225 17.06 -20.54 2.42
N GLU A 226 18.29 -20.41 1.92
CA GLU A 226 19.42 -21.25 2.33
C GLU A 226 19.80 -21.05 3.80
N ARG A 227 19.71 -19.80 4.28
CA ARG A 227 20.09 -19.42 5.64
C ARG A 227 18.98 -19.62 6.65
N ASN A 228 17.72 -19.64 6.19
CA ASN A 228 16.54 -19.83 7.02
C ASN A 228 15.64 -20.95 6.46
N PRO A 229 16.15 -22.19 6.32
CA PRO A 229 15.45 -23.25 5.57
C PRO A 229 14.14 -23.72 6.22
N HIS A 230 13.91 -23.36 7.49
CA HIS A 230 12.70 -23.66 8.22
C HIS A 230 11.55 -22.68 7.92
N LEU A 231 11.83 -21.51 7.36
CA LEU A 231 10.81 -20.47 7.10
C LEU A 231 10.06 -20.68 5.80
N PHE A 232 10.68 -21.31 4.79
CA PHE A 232 10.16 -21.35 3.43
C PHE A 232 9.91 -22.76 2.92
N LYS A 233 8.86 -22.92 2.11
CA LYS A 233 8.55 -24.14 1.35
C LYS A 233 8.88 -24.02 -0.13
N PHE A 234 9.02 -22.79 -0.61
CA PHE A 234 9.31 -22.46 -2.00
C PHE A 234 10.30 -21.30 -2.07
N VAL A 235 11.22 -21.37 -3.01
CA VAL A 235 12.13 -20.27 -3.36
C VAL A 235 12.18 -20.05 -4.87
N GLY A 236 12.07 -18.79 -5.29
CA GLY A 236 12.07 -18.39 -6.71
C GLY A 236 13.05 -17.26 -7.00
N SER A 237 13.94 -17.45 -7.98
CA SER A 237 14.80 -16.39 -8.50
C SER A 237 14.43 -16.04 -9.94
N PHE A 238 14.01 -14.80 -10.17
CA PHE A 238 13.68 -14.27 -11.49
C PHE A 238 14.80 -13.36 -11.98
N SER A 239 15.64 -13.88 -12.86
CA SER A 239 16.80 -13.14 -13.40
C SER A 239 17.73 -12.62 -12.28
N GLY A 240 17.94 -13.41 -11.22
CA GLY A 240 18.87 -13.07 -10.14
C GLY A 240 20.33 -13.42 -10.47
N TYR A 241 21.24 -13.00 -9.60
CA TYR A 241 22.66 -13.35 -9.65
C TYR A 241 22.92 -14.52 -8.70
N LEU A 242 22.90 -15.75 -9.22
CA LEU A 242 23.01 -16.97 -8.41
C LEU A 242 24.44 -17.51 -8.28
N ASP A 243 25.41 -16.63 -8.52
CA ASP A 243 26.83 -16.85 -8.35
C ASP A 243 27.46 -15.52 -7.91
N THR A 244 27.92 -15.43 -6.67
CA THR A 244 28.51 -14.21 -6.12
C THR A 244 30.03 -14.28 -5.96
N THR A 245 30.64 -15.47 -6.03
CA THR A 245 32.07 -15.67 -5.72
C THR A 245 32.94 -16.01 -6.93
N THR A 246 32.39 -16.49 -8.05
CA THR A 246 33.20 -16.84 -9.23
C THR A 246 33.97 -15.63 -9.72
N THR A 247 35.21 -15.83 -10.16
CA THR A 247 36.10 -14.75 -10.64
C THR A 247 35.37 -13.79 -11.57
N GLY A 248 35.31 -12.53 -11.19
CA GLY A 248 34.61 -11.47 -11.92
C GLY A 248 33.22 -11.11 -11.36
N MET A 249 32.50 -12.06 -10.75
CA MET A 249 31.17 -11.80 -10.15
C MET A 249 31.21 -10.83 -8.97
N PRO A 250 32.14 -10.94 -7.99
CA PRO A 250 32.25 -9.94 -6.93
C PRO A 250 32.48 -8.52 -7.47
N THR A 251 33.29 -8.38 -8.51
CA THR A 251 33.56 -7.10 -9.19
C THR A 251 32.32 -6.57 -9.91
N ALA A 252 31.54 -7.44 -10.55
CA ALA A 252 30.29 -7.07 -11.21
C ALA A 252 29.24 -6.59 -10.21
N ILE A 253 29.07 -7.29 -9.08
CA ILE A 253 28.16 -6.88 -8.00
C ILE A 253 28.61 -5.55 -7.39
N LYS A 254 29.91 -5.37 -7.16
CA LYS A 254 30.49 -4.09 -6.72
C LYS A 254 30.18 -2.95 -7.69
N ALA A 255 30.34 -3.18 -8.99
CA ALA A 255 30.01 -2.19 -10.01
C ALA A 255 28.51 -1.88 -10.04
N ALA A 256 27.65 -2.89 -9.89
CA ALA A 256 26.20 -2.73 -9.85
C ALA A 256 25.76 -1.87 -8.66
N GLN A 257 26.26 -2.14 -7.44
CA GLN A 257 25.94 -1.33 -6.26
C GLN A 257 26.49 0.10 -6.32
N MET A 258 27.68 0.28 -6.93
CA MET A 258 28.23 1.61 -7.17
C MET A 258 27.36 2.41 -8.15
N ASP A 259 26.85 1.78 -9.20
CA ASP A 259 25.92 2.41 -10.14
C ASP A 259 24.54 2.67 -9.49
N ALA A 260 24.07 1.73 -8.68
CA ALA A 260 22.79 1.79 -7.98
C ALA A 260 22.87 2.53 -6.65
N GLY A 261 23.10 3.84 -6.72
CA GLY A 261 23.07 4.73 -5.57
C GLY A 261 24.42 4.98 -4.90
N GLY A 262 25.53 4.46 -5.44
CA GLY A 262 26.87 4.75 -4.94
C GLY A 262 27.31 3.89 -3.74
N TYR A 263 26.75 2.70 -3.59
CA TYR A 263 27.05 1.82 -2.46
C TYR A 263 28.35 1.02 -2.65
N ASN A 264 28.94 0.61 -1.54
CA ASN A 264 30.16 -0.19 -1.49
C ASN A 264 29.88 -1.64 -1.05
N ALA A 265 30.08 -2.59 -1.97
CA ALA A 265 29.93 -4.03 -1.70
C ALA A 265 30.80 -4.55 -0.54
N GLU A 266 31.94 -3.91 -0.26
CA GLU A 266 32.80 -4.31 0.87
C GLU A 266 32.27 -3.82 2.22
N ALA A 267 31.26 -2.96 2.24
CA ALA A 267 30.49 -2.68 3.46
C ALA A 267 29.42 -3.73 3.71
N MET A 268 28.89 -4.34 2.64
CA MET A 268 27.90 -5.41 2.70
C MET A 268 28.51 -6.72 3.23
N TRP A 269 29.40 -7.36 2.47
CA TRP A 269 29.98 -8.67 2.80
C TRP A 269 31.51 -8.64 3.02
N GLY A 270 32.07 -7.46 3.29
CA GLY A 270 33.52 -7.33 3.52
C GLY A 270 34.36 -7.51 2.25
N PRO A 271 35.69 -7.76 2.39
CA PRO A 271 36.59 -7.89 1.25
C PRO A 271 36.09 -8.89 0.21
N LEU A 272 36.27 -8.60 -1.09
CA LEU A 272 35.78 -9.49 -2.16
C LEU A 272 36.36 -10.91 -2.01
N GLY A 273 35.48 -11.91 -1.94
CA GLY A 273 35.85 -13.30 -1.71
C GLY A 273 36.08 -13.66 -0.23
N SER A 274 35.69 -12.80 0.71
CA SER A 274 35.65 -13.14 2.14
C SER A 274 34.70 -14.31 2.41
N GLN A 275 34.73 -14.84 3.64
CA GLN A 275 33.78 -15.85 4.07
C GLN A 275 32.33 -15.40 3.92
N ASP A 276 32.04 -14.12 4.15
CA ASP A 276 30.67 -13.61 4.08
C ASP A 276 30.14 -13.56 2.63
N TRP A 277 31.02 -13.40 1.64
CA TRP A 277 30.66 -13.60 0.22
C TRP A 277 30.31 -15.06 -0.07
N ILE A 278 31.06 -16.01 0.53
CA ILE A 278 30.82 -17.45 0.39
C ILE A 278 29.50 -17.85 1.06
N ASP A 279 29.22 -17.28 2.24
CA ASP A 279 28.01 -17.52 3.00
C ASP A 279 26.74 -16.92 2.34
N HIS A 280 26.93 -16.07 1.33
CA HIS A 280 25.89 -15.42 0.52
C HIS A 280 26.03 -15.76 -0.97
N ASP A 281 26.57 -16.93 -1.28
CA ASP A 281 26.68 -17.45 -2.65
C ASP A 281 25.69 -18.58 -2.91
N PRO A 282 24.58 -18.34 -3.64
CA PRO A 282 23.55 -19.33 -3.89
C PRO A 282 24.06 -20.66 -4.45
N LYS A 283 25.08 -20.66 -5.32
CA LYS A 283 25.57 -21.93 -5.88
C LYS A 283 26.23 -22.83 -4.83
N LEU A 284 26.72 -22.26 -3.73
CA LEU A 284 27.42 -22.97 -2.67
C LEU A 284 26.47 -23.42 -1.54
N GLY A 285 25.35 -22.72 -1.33
CA GLY A 285 24.35 -23.03 -0.31
C GLY A 285 23.25 -24.01 -0.75
N ILE A 286 23.24 -24.43 -2.02
CA ILE A 286 22.15 -25.20 -2.66
C ILE A 286 21.60 -26.39 -1.84
N GLU A 287 22.45 -27.13 -1.11
CA GLU A 287 22.00 -28.30 -0.32
C GLU A 287 21.02 -27.94 0.80
N ASN A 288 21.07 -26.69 1.28
CA ASN A 288 20.12 -26.19 2.29
C ASN A 288 18.69 -26.05 1.74
N LEU A 289 18.50 -26.12 0.42
CA LEU A 289 17.20 -26.04 -0.25
C LEU A 289 16.53 -27.40 -0.48
N LYS A 290 17.11 -28.50 0.01
CA LYS A 290 16.66 -29.89 -0.29
C LYS A 290 15.19 -30.19 0.03
N ASP A 291 14.60 -29.48 0.99
CA ASP A 291 13.22 -29.67 1.44
C ASP A 291 12.25 -28.63 0.84
N MET A 292 12.70 -27.87 -0.17
CA MET A 292 11.93 -26.82 -0.83
C MET A 292 11.70 -27.10 -2.32
N THR A 293 10.64 -26.50 -2.87
CA THR A 293 10.52 -26.33 -4.31
C THR A 293 11.37 -25.13 -4.76
N VAL A 294 12.36 -25.38 -5.62
CA VAL A 294 13.28 -24.34 -6.13
C VAL A 294 12.90 -23.99 -7.57
N TYR A 295 12.70 -22.71 -7.88
CA TYR A 295 12.42 -22.19 -9.21
C TYR A 295 13.47 -21.15 -9.61
N VAL A 296 14.04 -21.30 -10.80
CA VAL A 296 15.01 -20.33 -11.33
C VAL A 296 14.69 -20.00 -12.77
N SER A 297 14.62 -18.70 -13.09
CA SER A 297 14.44 -18.23 -14.45
C SER A 297 15.49 -17.19 -14.83
N ALA A 298 15.87 -17.21 -16.10
CA ALA A 298 16.71 -16.19 -16.70
C ALA A 298 16.42 -16.15 -18.22
N GLY A 299 16.39 -14.94 -18.76
CA GLY A 299 16.33 -14.67 -20.19
C GLY A 299 17.65 -15.00 -20.89
N SER A 300 17.81 -14.43 -22.08
CA SER A 300 19.02 -14.58 -22.92
C SER A 300 19.70 -13.25 -23.21
N GLY A 301 19.12 -12.13 -22.78
CA GLY A 301 19.53 -10.77 -23.16
C GLY A 301 19.08 -10.39 -24.57
N ARG A 302 18.40 -11.29 -25.29
CA ARG A 302 17.85 -11.01 -26.61
C ARG A 302 16.50 -10.32 -26.46
N ASP A 303 16.45 -9.07 -26.91
CA ASP A 303 15.19 -8.32 -27.05
C ASP A 303 14.30 -8.97 -28.12
N ASP A 304 13.02 -9.15 -27.80
CA ASP A 304 11.99 -9.64 -28.71
C ASP A 304 10.84 -8.65 -28.90
N PHE A 305 10.97 -7.40 -28.44
CA PHE A 305 10.00 -6.35 -28.64
C PHE A 305 9.57 -6.22 -30.10
N GLY A 306 8.25 -6.14 -30.33
CA GLY A 306 7.64 -6.09 -31.66
C GLY A 306 7.31 -7.47 -32.26
N ASN A 307 7.69 -8.58 -31.62
CA ASN A 307 7.22 -9.91 -32.02
C ASN A 307 5.82 -10.19 -31.42
N PRO A 308 4.92 -10.91 -32.13
CA PRO A 308 3.54 -11.16 -31.67
C PRO A 308 3.42 -11.94 -30.35
N GLU A 309 4.43 -12.74 -29.99
CA GLU A 309 4.47 -13.54 -28.76
C GLU A 309 5.26 -12.86 -27.63
N SER A 310 5.79 -11.66 -27.88
CA SER A 310 6.57 -10.90 -26.90
C SER A 310 5.68 -10.34 -25.79
N VAL A 311 6.19 -10.38 -24.56
CA VAL A 311 5.59 -9.68 -23.41
C VAL A 311 6.18 -8.28 -23.21
N ALA A 312 7.21 -7.91 -23.97
CA ALA A 312 7.86 -6.60 -23.85
C ALA A 312 6.94 -5.47 -24.33
N LYS A 313 6.85 -4.41 -23.53
CA LYS A 313 6.08 -3.20 -23.89
C LYS A 313 6.92 -2.11 -24.56
N GLY A 314 8.25 -2.26 -24.59
CA GLY A 314 9.18 -1.33 -25.21
C GLY A 314 10.50 -1.99 -25.57
N GLN A 315 11.36 -1.26 -26.30
CA GLN A 315 12.70 -1.71 -26.65
C GLN A 315 13.59 -1.87 -25.42
N ALA A 316 14.44 -2.89 -25.43
CA ALA A 316 15.37 -3.15 -24.36
C ALA A 316 16.45 -2.06 -24.24
N ASN A 317 16.81 -1.71 -23.01
CA ASN A 317 17.94 -0.84 -22.75
C ASN A 317 19.27 -1.65 -22.73
N PRO A 318 20.42 -1.07 -23.12
CA PRO A 318 21.69 -1.79 -23.17
C PRO A 318 22.15 -2.37 -21.83
N ALA A 319 21.85 -1.70 -20.71
CA ALA A 319 22.22 -2.15 -19.38
C ALA A 319 21.48 -3.43 -18.98
N GLY A 320 20.18 -3.50 -19.26
CA GLY A 320 19.31 -4.65 -19.00
C GLY A 320 19.70 -5.87 -19.84
N ILE A 321 20.17 -5.66 -21.08
CA ILE A 321 20.76 -6.75 -21.88
C ILE A 321 22.01 -7.30 -21.18
N GLY A 322 22.95 -6.42 -20.79
CA GLY A 322 24.19 -6.82 -20.14
C GLY A 322 23.98 -7.57 -18.82
N LEU A 323 23.09 -7.05 -17.96
CA LEU A 323 22.74 -7.69 -16.70
C LEU A 323 22.01 -9.02 -16.91
N GLU A 324 21.17 -9.16 -17.94
CA GLU A 324 20.52 -10.43 -18.30
C GLU A 324 21.52 -11.50 -18.69
N VAL A 325 22.54 -11.15 -19.47
CA VAL A 325 23.60 -12.10 -19.81
C VAL A 325 24.34 -12.56 -18.54
N LEU A 326 24.65 -11.66 -17.61
CA LEU A 326 25.30 -12.01 -16.34
C LEU A 326 24.42 -12.89 -15.45
N SER A 327 23.15 -12.52 -15.29
CA SER A 327 22.17 -13.34 -14.56
C SER A 327 22.06 -14.73 -15.18
N ARG A 328 21.99 -14.83 -16.50
CA ARG A 328 21.89 -16.10 -17.20
C ARG A 328 23.11 -17.00 -16.97
N LEU A 329 24.31 -16.44 -17.04
CA LEU A 329 25.55 -17.17 -16.76
C LEU A 329 25.60 -17.65 -15.30
N SER A 330 25.23 -16.79 -14.35
CA SER A 330 25.19 -17.14 -12.93
C SER A 330 24.15 -18.22 -12.62
N THR A 331 22.95 -18.12 -13.22
CA THR A 331 21.87 -19.11 -13.06
C THR A 331 22.24 -20.45 -13.68
N GLN A 332 22.94 -20.46 -14.83
CA GLN A 332 23.47 -21.70 -15.38
C GLN A 332 24.48 -22.35 -14.43
N THR A 333 25.38 -21.54 -13.84
CA THR A 333 26.36 -22.05 -12.87
C THR A 333 25.67 -22.64 -11.64
N PHE A 334 24.64 -21.98 -11.11
CA PHE A 334 23.81 -22.51 -10.03
C PHE A 334 23.16 -23.86 -10.39
N VAL A 335 22.57 -23.98 -11.58
CA VAL A 335 21.97 -25.24 -12.07
C VAL A 335 23.02 -26.35 -12.21
N ASP A 336 24.23 -26.02 -12.66
CA ASP A 336 25.33 -26.97 -12.78
C ASP A 336 25.79 -27.50 -11.41
N TYR A 337 25.82 -26.63 -10.39
CA TYR A 337 26.07 -27.06 -9.00
C TYR A 337 24.92 -27.90 -8.45
N ALA A 338 23.67 -27.46 -8.65
CA ALA A 338 22.48 -28.20 -8.22
C ALA A 338 22.43 -29.61 -8.83
N SER A 339 22.89 -29.78 -10.08
CA SER A 339 22.93 -31.08 -10.76
C SER A 339 23.72 -32.15 -10.00
N ARG A 340 24.69 -31.73 -9.16
CA ARG A 340 25.56 -32.57 -8.33
C ARG A 340 24.95 -32.91 -6.97
N THR A 341 23.77 -32.39 -6.67
CA THR A 341 23.05 -32.58 -5.40
C THR A 341 21.68 -33.21 -5.64
N PRO A 342 20.97 -33.63 -4.57
CA PRO A 342 19.58 -34.08 -4.68
C PRO A 342 18.57 -32.99 -5.08
N VAL A 343 18.93 -31.71 -4.92
CA VAL A 343 18.04 -30.58 -5.23
C VAL A 343 17.85 -30.49 -6.74
N LYS A 344 16.59 -30.49 -7.20
CA LYS A 344 16.24 -30.41 -8.64
C LYS A 344 15.43 -29.15 -8.92
N PRO A 345 16.10 -28.03 -9.24
CA PRO A 345 15.42 -26.79 -9.57
C PRO A 345 14.54 -26.92 -10.82
N ILE A 346 13.41 -26.23 -10.79
CA ILE A 346 12.58 -25.97 -11.95
C ILE A 346 13.23 -24.82 -12.72
N VAL A 347 13.82 -25.14 -13.86
CA VAL A 347 14.59 -24.16 -14.65
C VAL A 347 13.73 -23.59 -15.78
N ARG A 348 13.72 -22.26 -15.94
CA ARG A 348 13.11 -21.54 -17.06
C ARG A 348 14.11 -20.64 -17.75
N PHE A 349 14.69 -21.21 -18.79
CA PHE A 349 15.64 -20.56 -19.65
C PHE A 349 14.95 -20.11 -20.93
N ARG A 350 14.62 -18.81 -21.00
CA ARG A 350 13.87 -18.27 -22.13
C ARG A 350 14.79 -18.03 -23.33
N PRO A 351 14.31 -18.27 -24.56
CA PRO A 351 15.09 -18.04 -25.78
C PRO A 351 15.26 -16.54 -26.09
N SER A 352 14.34 -15.72 -25.59
CA SER A 352 14.33 -14.26 -25.59
C SER A 352 13.88 -13.75 -24.23
N GLY A 353 14.17 -12.49 -23.93
CA GLY A 353 13.90 -11.88 -22.64
C GLY A 353 15.07 -11.03 -22.18
N VAL A 354 14.74 -9.88 -21.60
CA VAL A 354 15.67 -8.89 -21.06
C VAL A 354 15.29 -8.59 -19.61
N HIS A 355 16.20 -7.97 -18.84
CA HIS A 355 15.94 -7.54 -17.46
C HIS A 355 14.87 -6.45 -17.45
N SER A 356 13.58 -6.83 -17.46
CA SER A 356 12.46 -5.88 -17.37
C SER A 356 11.26 -6.45 -16.62
N TRP A 357 10.43 -5.52 -16.16
CA TRP A 357 9.27 -5.76 -15.30
C TRP A 357 8.23 -6.70 -15.90
N GLU A 358 8.00 -6.64 -17.21
CA GLU A 358 7.01 -7.48 -17.87
C GLU A 358 7.41 -8.95 -17.87
N TYR A 359 8.69 -9.26 -18.10
CA TYR A 359 9.18 -10.63 -18.04
C TYR A 359 9.17 -11.16 -16.61
N TRP A 360 9.52 -10.34 -15.61
CA TRP A 360 9.47 -10.77 -14.21
C TRP A 360 8.05 -11.07 -13.74
N GLN A 361 7.07 -10.25 -14.15
CA GLN A 361 5.66 -10.53 -13.90
C GLN A 361 5.15 -11.78 -14.60
N PHE A 362 5.61 -12.01 -15.83
CA PHE A 362 5.31 -13.24 -16.55
C PHE A 362 5.89 -14.46 -15.81
N GLU A 363 7.14 -14.40 -15.36
CA GLU A 363 7.76 -15.50 -14.61
C GLU A 363 7.09 -15.73 -13.23
N MET A 364 6.63 -14.68 -12.55
CA MET A 364 5.76 -14.81 -11.37
C MET A 364 4.52 -15.66 -11.67
N ALA A 365 3.83 -15.38 -12.79
CA ALA A 365 2.66 -16.15 -13.19
C ALA A 365 3.00 -17.62 -13.56
N GLN A 366 4.18 -17.85 -14.14
CA GLN A 366 4.68 -19.19 -14.46
C GLN A 366 5.11 -19.99 -13.22
N ALA A 367 5.59 -19.30 -12.19
CA ALA A 367 5.97 -19.89 -10.91
C ALA A 367 4.74 -20.21 -10.04
N TRP A 368 3.63 -19.48 -10.20
CA TRP A 368 2.44 -19.61 -9.34
C TRP A 368 1.93 -21.05 -9.13
N PRO A 369 1.77 -21.91 -10.15
CA PRO A 369 1.32 -23.29 -9.91
C PRO A 369 2.25 -24.07 -8.99
N TYR A 370 3.55 -23.80 -9.04
CA TYR A 370 4.55 -24.43 -8.17
C TYR A 370 4.55 -23.83 -6.76
N ILE A 371 4.37 -22.51 -6.65
CA ILE A 371 4.16 -21.82 -5.37
C ILE A 371 2.93 -22.40 -4.67
N ALA A 372 1.78 -22.44 -5.36
CA ALA A 372 0.53 -22.95 -4.82
C ALA A 372 0.62 -24.43 -4.40
N ASN A 373 1.37 -25.26 -5.15
CA ASN A 373 1.63 -26.64 -4.76
C ASN A 373 2.49 -26.73 -3.50
N ALA A 374 3.59 -25.98 -3.42
CA ALA A 374 4.51 -26.00 -2.28
C ALA A 374 3.88 -25.45 -1.00
N LEU A 375 2.96 -24.50 -1.13
CA LEU A 375 2.19 -23.93 -0.03
C LEU A 375 0.90 -24.71 0.29
N GLU A 376 0.63 -25.80 -0.45
CA GLU A 376 -0.56 -26.63 -0.31
C GLU A 376 -1.88 -25.84 -0.42
N VAL A 377 -1.90 -24.79 -1.25
CA VAL A 377 -3.09 -23.99 -1.51
C VAL A 377 -4.13 -24.88 -2.20
N PRO A 378 -5.38 -24.99 -1.68
CA PRO A 378 -6.44 -25.79 -2.30
C PRO A 378 -6.73 -25.32 -3.74
N GLU A 379 -7.14 -26.22 -4.64
CA GLU A 379 -7.37 -25.86 -6.06
C GLU A 379 -8.37 -24.70 -6.24
N ALA A 380 -9.42 -24.64 -5.41
CA ALA A 380 -10.42 -23.55 -5.39
C ALA A 380 -9.84 -22.18 -4.97
N ASP A 381 -8.65 -22.20 -4.38
CA ASP A 381 -7.96 -21.04 -3.81
C ASP A 381 -6.80 -20.56 -4.68
N ARG A 382 -6.54 -21.24 -5.82
CA ARG A 382 -5.43 -20.94 -6.72
C ARG A 382 -5.73 -19.87 -7.78
N GLY A 383 -6.97 -19.42 -7.85
CA GLY A 383 -7.49 -18.52 -8.86
C GLY A 383 -8.96 -18.80 -9.10
N SER A 384 -9.70 -17.79 -9.54
CA SER A 384 -11.15 -17.88 -9.61
C SER A 384 -11.68 -18.07 -11.03
N LYS A 385 -12.76 -18.85 -11.13
CA LYS A 385 -13.58 -19.02 -12.33
C LYS A 385 -15.02 -18.55 -12.09
N CYS A 386 -15.22 -17.68 -11.10
CA CYS A 386 -16.54 -17.21 -10.71
C CYS A 386 -17.28 -16.55 -11.86
N THR A 387 -18.61 -16.49 -11.73
CA THR A 387 -19.47 -15.73 -12.64
C THR A 387 -20.52 -15.04 -11.79
N PRO A 388 -20.64 -13.70 -11.86
CA PRO A 388 -21.73 -13.00 -11.18
C PRO A 388 -23.08 -13.53 -11.67
N ILE A 389 -24.03 -13.71 -10.75
CA ILE A 389 -25.39 -14.14 -11.07
C ILE A 389 -26.42 -13.15 -10.51
N GLY A 390 -27.67 -13.30 -10.94
CA GLY A 390 -28.81 -12.57 -10.36
C GLY A 390 -28.66 -11.04 -10.35
N ALA A 391 -29.02 -10.43 -9.22
CA ALA A 391 -29.01 -8.98 -9.07
C ALA A 391 -27.58 -8.40 -9.06
N ILE A 392 -26.61 -9.11 -8.48
CA ILE A 392 -25.21 -8.69 -8.49
C ILE A 392 -24.66 -8.67 -9.92
N ALA A 393 -25.02 -9.64 -10.76
CA ALA A 393 -24.64 -9.63 -12.18
C ALA A 393 -25.12 -8.37 -12.91
N GLU A 394 -26.38 -7.98 -12.72
CA GLU A 394 -26.90 -6.77 -13.38
C GLU A 394 -26.25 -5.49 -12.83
N ALA A 395 -26.04 -5.39 -11.51
CA ALA A 395 -25.38 -4.24 -10.88
C ALA A 395 -23.91 -4.07 -11.30
N THR A 396 -23.24 -5.15 -11.69
CA THR A 396 -21.81 -5.16 -12.05
C THR A 396 -21.56 -5.26 -13.57
N LYS A 397 -22.61 -5.29 -14.38
CA LYS A 397 -22.58 -5.48 -15.83
C LYS A 397 -21.74 -4.45 -16.60
N SER A 398 -21.57 -3.25 -16.05
CA SER A 398 -20.70 -2.22 -16.63
C SER A 398 -19.23 -2.63 -16.67
N GLY A 399 -18.81 -3.60 -15.85
CA GLY A 399 -17.42 -4.00 -15.68
C GLY A 399 -16.58 -2.99 -14.90
N THR A 400 -17.19 -1.96 -14.29
CA THR A 400 -16.47 -0.88 -13.60
C THR A 400 -15.54 -1.38 -12.50
N ILE A 401 -15.94 -2.42 -11.76
CA ILE A 401 -15.14 -3.03 -10.68
C ILE A 401 -14.37 -4.28 -11.13
N GLY A 402 -14.28 -4.53 -12.44
CA GLY A 402 -13.51 -5.63 -13.04
C GLY A 402 -14.23 -6.98 -13.01
N SER A 403 -13.47 -8.06 -13.18
CA SER A 403 -14.00 -9.43 -13.06
C SER A 403 -14.12 -9.84 -11.59
N CYS A 404 -15.07 -10.74 -11.30
CA CYS A 404 -15.23 -11.30 -9.96
C CYS A 404 -13.96 -12.07 -9.57
N VAL A 405 -13.74 -12.17 -8.26
CA VAL A 405 -12.66 -12.98 -7.69
C VAL A 405 -13.20 -14.14 -6.86
N ASN A 406 -14.44 -14.11 -6.37
CA ASN A 406 -15.12 -15.25 -5.74
C ASN A 406 -16.58 -15.33 -6.21
N ASP A 407 -17.25 -16.43 -5.88
CA ASP A 407 -18.71 -16.52 -5.98
C ASP A 407 -19.37 -15.75 -4.82
N GLU A 408 -20.69 -15.57 -4.89
CA GLU A 408 -21.44 -14.90 -3.82
C GLU A 408 -21.28 -15.62 -2.47
N TYR A 409 -21.01 -14.86 -1.42
CA TYR A 409 -20.94 -15.33 -0.03
C TYR A 409 -21.97 -14.61 0.85
N ASP A 410 -22.34 -15.24 1.97
CA ASP A 410 -23.30 -14.67 2.91
C ASP A 410 -22.73 -13.41 3.58
N ALA A 411 -23.56 -12.37 3.67
CA ALA A 411 -23.20 -11.11 4.27
C ALA A 411 -24.33 -10.55 5.15
N GLY A 412 -23.97 -9.67 6.08
CA GLY A 412 -24.91 -9.01 6.99
C GLY A 412 -25.11 -9.74 8.32
N LYS A 413 -25.66 -9.03 9.31
CA LYS A 413 -25.85 -9.56 10.68
C LYS A 413 -26.69 -10.82 10.76
N ASP A 414 -27.67 -10.97 9.86
CA ASP A 414 -28.56 -12.13 9.80
C ASP A 414 -28.22 -13.11 8.66
N THR A 415 -27.09 -12.91 7.97
CA THR A 415 -26.62 -13.73 6.84
C THR A 415 -27.63 -13.85 5.68
N LYS A 416 -28.66 -12.98 5.61
CA LYS A 416 -29.67 -13.04 4.55
C LYS A 416 -29.31 -12.25 3.30
N GLY A 417 -28.28 -11.40 3.37
CA GLY A 417 -27.73 -10.74 2.19
C GLY A 417 -26.55 -11.50 1.62
N LYS A 418 -26.07 -11.01 0.48
CA LYS A 418 -24.94 -11.56 -0.26
C LYS A 418 -23.90 -10.49 -0.50
N ALA A 419 -22.66 -10.90 -0.60
CA ALA A 419 -21.58 -10.08 -1.14
C ALA A 419 -20.78 -10.90 -2.16
N GLN A 420 -20.16 -10.21 -3.10
CA GLN A 420 -19.25 -10.81 -4.07
C GLN A 420 -18.10 -9.84 -4.33
N ASP A 421 -16.87 -10.34 -4.22
CA ASP A 421 -15.67 -9.54 -4.43
C ASP A 421 -15.27 -9.56 -5.90
N PHE A 422 -14.75 -8.43 -6.34
CA PHE A 422 -14.24 -8.18 -7.68
C PHE A 422 -12.84 -7.57 -7.59
N ARG A 423 -12.12 -7.56 -8.71
CA ARG A 423 -10.75 -7.04 -8.77
C ARG A 423 -10.62 -5.57 -8.34
N GLY A 424 -11.68 -4.77 -8.51
CA GLY A 424 -11.71 -3.34 -8.20
C GLY A 424 -12.74 -2.92 -7.15
N GLY A 425 -13.45 -3.85 -6.51
CA GLY A 425 -14.49 -3.52 -5.55
C GLY A 425 -15.26 -4.73 -5.02
N THR A 426 -16.35 -4.48 -4.29
CA THR A 426 -17.25 -5.51 -3.77
C THR A 426 -18.68 -5.11 -4.08
N ALA A 427 -19.47 -6.06 -4.59
CA ALA A 427 -20.90 -5.88 -4.75
C ALA A 427 -21.63 -6.49 -3.55
N TYR A 428 -22.63 -5.78 -3.03
CA TYR A 428 -23.47 -6.23 -1.92
C TYR A 428 -24.91 -6.27 -2.35
N TRP A 429 -25.66 -7.28 -1.89
CA TRP A 429 -27.08 -7.44 -2.15
C TRP A 429 -27.84 -7.81 -0.88
N SER A 430 -29.03 -7.25 -0.73
CA SER A 430 -30.04 -7.77 0.21
C SER A 430 -31.43 -7.75 -0.42
N PRO A 431 -32.40 -8.53 0.10
CA PRO A 431 -33.77 -8.46 -0.36
C PRO A 431 -34.38 -7.05 -0.29
N ASP A 432 -33.99 -6.26 0.71
CA ASP A 432 -34.58 -4.95 0.99
C ASP A 432 -33.95 -3.82 0.17
N THR A 433 -32.65 -3.93 -0.14
CA THR A 433 -31.90 -2.84 -0.79
C THR A 433 -31.55 -3.09 -2.25
N GLY A 434 -31.65 -4.34 -2.73
CA GLY A 434 -31.13 -4.71 -4.05
C GLY A 434 -29.59 -4.78 -4.07
N ALA A 435 -29.02 -4.91 -5.27
CA ALA A 435 -27.57 -5.08 -5.45
C ALA A 435 -26.88 -3.75 -5.80
N HIS A 436 -25.78 -3.45 -5.10
CA HIS A 436 -24.99 -2.24 -5.30
C HIS A 436 -23.49 -2.55 -5.26
N ALA A 437 -22.77 -2.02 -6.24
CA ALA A 437 -21.31 -2.12 -6.34
C ALA A 437 -20.65 -0.94 -5.63
N LEU A 438 -19.75 -1.24 -4.70
CA LEU A 438 -18.92 -0.26 -3.99
C LEU A 438 -17.46 -0.48 -4.38
N PHE A 439 -16.68 0.60 -4.41
CA PHE A 439 -15.25 0.55 -4.72
C PHE A 439 -14.50 1.71 -4.03
N GLY A 440 -13.18 1.75 -4.21
CA GLY A 440 -12.33 2.84 -3.75
C GLY A 440 -12.44 3.13 -2.26
N ALA A 441 -12.38 4.42 -1.92
CA ALA A 441 -12.31 4.91 -0.55
C ALA A 441 -13.59 4.65 0.26
N ILE A 442 -14.75 4.72 -0.38
CA ILE A 442 -16.02 4.48 0.31
C ILE A 442 -16.15 3.00 0.69
N LEU A 443 -15.76 2.08 -0.21
CA LEU A 443 -15.78 0.64 0.08
C LEU A 443 -14.87 0.29 1.27
N ALA A 444 -13.63 0.76 1.25
CA ALA A 444 -12.70 0.44 2.33
C ALA A 444 -13.18 1.02 3.67
N LYS A 445 -13.71 2.25 3.69
CA LYS A 445 -14.34 2.81 4.89
C LYS A 445 -15.50 1.97 5.39
N TYR A 446 -16.37 1.52 4.47
CA TYR A 446 -17.50 0.68 4.80
C TYR A 446 -17.06 -0.68 5.39
N ASN A 447 -16.04 -1.31 4.83
CA ASN A 447 -15.47 -2.55 5.35
C ASN A 447 -14.85 -2.38 6.74
N ALA A 448 -14.13 -1.28 6.97
CA ALA A 448 -13.56 -0.94 8.28
C ALA A 448 -14.64 -0.78 9.37
N LEU A 449 -15.82 -0.31 8.99
CA LEU A 449 -16.99 -0.21 9.86
C LEU A 449 -17.76 -1.55 10.02
N GLY A 450 -17.20 -2.66 9.54
CA GLY A 450 -17.78 -4.00 9.62
C GLY A 450 -18.68 -4.38 8.43
N GLY A 451 -18.66 -3.61 7.34
CA GLY A 451 -19.46 -3.86 6.15
C GLY A 451 -20.96 -3.99 6.48
N PRO A 452 -21.69 -4.92 5.85
CA PRO A 452 -23.13 -5.11 6.11
C PRO A 452 -23.45 -5.63 7.52
N ALA A 453 -22.47 -6.21 8.22
CA ALA A 453 -22.61 -6.60 9.62
C ALA A 453 -22.40 -5.39 10.57
N GLY A 454 -21.86 -4.29 10.06
CA GLY A 454 -21.66 -3.03 10.76
C GLY A 454 -22.95 -2.30 11.09
N TRP A 455 -22.81 -1.09 11.66
CA TRP A 455 -23.96 -0.26 12.04
C TRP A 455 -24.64 0.42 10.84
N LEU A 456 -23.93 0.59 9.72
CA LEU A 456 -24.48 1.20 8.50
C LEU A 456 -25.54 0.33 7.82
N GLY A 457 -25.46 -1.00 7.96
CA GLY A 457 -26.27 -1.96 7.21
C GLY A 457 -25.90 -2.00 5.72
N PHE A 458 -26.74 -2.62 4.89
CA PHE A 458 -26.48 -2.76 3.45
C PHE A 458 -26.51 -1.42 2.69
N PRO A 459 -25.74 -1.30 1.59
CA PRO A 459 -25.86 -0.16 0.69
C PRO A 459 -27.24 -0.13 0.02
N VAL A 460 -27.76 1.08 -0.15
CA VAL A 460 -29.04 1.41 -0.82
C VAL A 460 -28.78 2.06 -2.19
N THR A 461 -27.56 2.55 -2.43
CA THR A 461 -27.10 3.06 -3.72
C THR A 461 -25.72 2.52 -4.06
N GLY A 462 -25.34 2.57 -5.34
CA GLY A 462 -23.93 2.54 -5.74
C GLY A 462 -23.23 3.89 -5.47
N GLU A 463 -21.93 3.94 -5.75
CA GLU A 463 -21.14 5.17 -5.62
C GLU A 463 -21.63 6.25 -6.60
N THR A 464 -22.15 7.35 -6.05
CA THR A 464 -22.81 8.42 -6.81
C THR A 464 -22.02 9.73 -6.67
N PRO A 465 -21.82 10.51 -7.75
CA PRO A 465 -21.24 11.85 -7.65
C PRO A 465 -22.12 12.78 -6.81
N ALA A 466 -21.51 13.59 -5.95
CA ALA A 466 -22.19 14.67 -5.26
C ALA A 466 -22.63 15.77 -6.27
N PRO A 467 -23.77 16.43 -6.06
CA PRO A 467 -24.28 17.52 -6.91
C PRO A 467 -23.29 18.65 -7.22
N ASP A 468 -22.35 18.95 -6.31
CA ASP A 468 -21.31 19.97 -6.51
C ASP A 468 -20.17 19.53 -7.45
N GLY A 469 -20.15 18.26 -7.85
CA GLY A 469 -19.13 17.65 -8.71
C GLY A 469 -17.78 17.42 -8.04
N VAL A 470 -17.66 17.65 -6.73
CA VAL A 470 -16.41 17.50 -5.97
C VAL A 470 -16.32 16.13 -5.31
N GLY A 471 -17.38 15.76 -4.58
CA GLY A 471 -17.42 14.55 -3.78
C GLY A 471 -18.11 13.38 -4.45
N ARG A 472 -18.08 12.24 -3.76
CA ARG A 472 -18.87 11.05 -4.06
C ARG A 472 -19.48 10.53 -2.76
N PHE A 473 -20.60 9.83 -2.86
CA PHE A 473 -21.24 9.24 -1.69
C PHE A 473 -21.88 7.89 -1.99
N VAL A 474 -22.14 7.14 -0.93
CA VAL A 474 -23.00 5.95 -0.93
C VAL A 474 -23.98 6.08 0.25
N HIS A 475 -25.25 5.84 -0.03
CA HIS A 475 -26.27 5.73 1.02
C HIS A 475 -26.39 4.28 1.49
N PHE A 476 -26.58 4.10 2.80
CA PHE A 476 -26.77 2.82 3.47
C PHE A 476 -28.09 2.84 4.24
N GLN A 477 -28.54 1.67 4.71
CA GLN A 477 -29.80 1.55 5.45
C GLN A 477 -29.88 2.48 6.67
N HIS A 478 -28.75 2.76 7.32
CA HIS A 478 -28.70 3.50 8.60
C HIS A 478 -27.75 4.70 8.59
N GLY A 479 -27.28 5.14 7.42
CA GLY A 479 -26.34 6.26 7.31
C GLY A 479 -25.87 6.50 5.88
N SER A 480 -24.88 7.36 5.73
CA SER A 480 -24.23 7.63 4.45
C SER A 480 -22.73 7.75 4.64
N VAL A 481 -21.95 7.38 3.63
CA VAL A 481 -20.51 7.66 3.59
C VAL A 481 -20.25 8.64 2.47
N TYR A 482 -19.62 9.77 2.80
CA TYR A 482 -19.22 10.81 1.84
C TYR A 482 -17.70 10.84 1.73
N TRP A 483 -17.21 11.05 0.52
CA TRP A 483 -15.78 11.14 0.21
C TRP A 483 -15.46 12.32 -0.69
N THR A 484 -14.33 12.98 -0.43
CA THR A 484 -13.66 13.87 -1.39
C THR A 484 -12.16 13.57 -1.43
N PRO A 485 -11.44 13.96 -2.50
CA PRO A 485 -10.00 13.84 -2.55
C PRO A 485 -9.26 14.57 -1.41
N GLN A 486 -9.84 15.64 -0.85
CA GLN A 486 -9.23 16.47 0.18
C GLN A 486 -9.55 15.99 1.60
N THR A 487 -10.75 15.46 1.83
CA THR A 487 -11.21 15.07 3.16
C THR A 487 -11.00 13.58 3.43
N GLY A 488 -11.11 12.71 2.42
CA GLY A 488 -11.24 11.27 2.66
C GLY A 488 -12.69 10.86 2.93
N ALA A 489 -12.90 9.59 3.29
CA ALA A 489 -14.24 8.98 3.42
C ALA A 489 -14.69 8.92 4.89
N TYR A 490 -15.84 9.52 5.20
CA TYR A 490 -16.41 9.56 6.56
C TYR A 490 -17.87 9.15 6.57
N ALA A 491 -18.25 8.38 7.59
CA ALA A 491 -19.62 7.93 7.78
C ALA A 491 -20.40 8.95 8.62
N ILE A 492 -21.66 9.16 8.24
CA ILE A 492 -22.61 10.05 8.91
C ILE A 492 -23.82 9.20 9.34
N PRO A 493 -24.14 9.13 10.65
CA PRO A 493 -25.33 8.42 11.14
C PRO A 493 -26.62 8.91 10.49
N GLY A 494 -27.58 8.04 10.21
CA GLY A 494 -28.72 8.35 9.34
C GLY A 494 -29.61 9.50 9.80
N ASP A 495 -29.76 9.72 11.11
CA ASP A 495 -30.47 10.86 11.66
C ASP A 495 -29.67 12.16 11.57
N MET A 496 -28.37 12.10 11.85
CA MET A 496 -27.46 13.23 11.61
C MET A 496 -27.40 13.60 10.12
N PHE A 497 -27.38 12.60 9.21
CA PHE A 497 -27.41 12.82 7.77
C PHE A 497 -28.68 13.58 7.34
N ARG A 498 -29.84 13.22 7.90
CA ARG A 498 -31.10 13.95 7.64
C ARG A 498 -31.01 15.40 8.13
N ALA A 499 -30.49 15.63 9.34
CA ALA A 499 -30.31 16.98 9.88
C ALA A 499 -29.32 17.83 9.06
N TRP A 500 -28.22 17.24 8.58
CA TRP A 500 -27.31 17.90 7.66
C TRP A 500 -27.98 18.26 6.33
N GLY A 501 -28.91 17.41 5.87
CA GLY A 501 -29.72 17.67 4.69
C GLY A 501 -30.63 18.90 4.80
N GLU A 502 -31.12 19.21 6.01
CA GLU A 502 -31.87 20.44 6.26
C GLU A 502 -30.99 21.70 6.13
N ASN A 503 -29.67 21.57 6.27
CA ASN A 503 -28.69 22.62 5.97
C ASN A 503 -28.19 22.60 4.51
N GLY A 504 -28.75 21.75 3.64
CA GLY A 504 -28.37 21.72 2.21
C GLY A 504 -27.14 20.86 1.90
N TYR A 505 -26.82 19.88 2.75
CA TYR A 505 -25.74 18.92 2.55
C TYR A 505 -24.38 19.60 2.25
N GLU A 506 -23.65 19.12 1.23
CA GLU A 506 -22.34 19.67 0.83
C GLU A 506 -22.43 21.10 0.27
N GLY A 507 -23.61 21.50 -0.22
CA GLY A 507 -23.89 22.88 -0.63
C GLY A 507 -24.02 23.85 0.54
N GLY A 508 -24.34 23.33 1.73
CA GLY A 508 -24.62 24.07 2.96
C GLY A 508 -23.42 24.72 3.62
N ASP A 509 -23.63 25.21 4.85
CA ASP A 509 -22.60 25.89 5.65
C ASP A 509 -21.53 24.91 6.14
N LEU A 510 -21.93 23.67 6.45
CA LEU A 510 -21.01 22.66 6.97
C LEU A 510 -20.07 22.05 5.92
N LYS A 511 -20.45 22.03 4.62
CA LYS A 511 -19.71 21.33 3.55
C LYS A 511 -19.50 19.84 3.89
N TYR A 512 -18.32 19.25 3.61
CA TYR A 512 -18.08 17.82 3.79
C TYR A 512 -17.68 17.43 5.22
N PRO A 513 -17.95 16.18 5.65
CA PRO A 513 -17.41 15.64 6.90
C PRO A 513 -15.88 15.53 6.82
N VAL A 514 -15.21 15.76 7.96
CA VAL A 514 -13.73 15.64 8.09
C VAL A 514 -13.31 14.77 9.28
N ALA A 515 -14.28 14.18 9.97
CA ALA A 515 -14.06 13.23 11.06
C ALA A 515 -15.29 12.33 11.25
N GLU A 516 -15.11 11.22 11.97
CA GLU A 516 -16.22 10.39 12.43
C GLU A 516 -17.11 11.13 13.45
N ALA A 517 -18.35 10.67 13.57
CA ALA A 517 -19.23 11.09 14.65
C ALA A 517 -18.74 10.49 15.97
N ASN A 518 -18.25 11.35 16.87
CA ASN A 518 -17.77 10.94 18.19
C ASN A 518 -18.90 10.97 19.20
N GLN A 519 -19.07 9.90 19.96
CA GLN A 519 -20.02 9.85 21.06
C GLN A 519 -19.50 10.67 22.26
N VAL A 520 -20.34 11.56 22.79
CA VAL A 520 -20.05 12.37 23.98
C VAL A 520 -21.24 12.21 24.94
N GLY A 521 -21.04 11.46 26.03
CA GLY A 521 -22.15 11.02 26.86
C GLY A 521 -23.18 10.21 26.04
N GLU A 522 -24.43 10.63 26.06
CA GLU A 522 -25.52 10.01 25.27
C GLU A 522 -25.74 10.69 23.90
N GLY A 523 -25.03 11.80 23.63
CA GLY A 523 -25.09 12.52 22.35
C GLY A 523 -23.88 12.23 21.45
N TYR A 524 -23.85 12.89 20.29
CA TYR A 524 -22.80 12.78 19.28
C TYR A 524 -22.41 14.15 18.75
N VAL A 525 -21.13 14.30 18.39
CA VAL A 525 -20.59 15.47 17.71
C VAL A 525 -19.79 14.99 16.52
N GLN A 526 -20.10 15.50 15.33
CA GLN A 526 -19.33 15.23 14.12
C GLN A 526 -18.77 16.51 13.54
N LYS A 527 -17.48 16.46 13.16
CA LYS A 527 -16.77 17.59 12.55
C LYS A 527 -16.93 17.57 11.03
N PHE A 528 -17.23 18.75 10.49
CA PHE A 528 -17.32 19.07 9.07
C PHE A 528 -16.33 20.19 8.73
N GLN A 529 -16.07 20.45 7.44
CA GLN A 529 -15.13 21.49 7.03
C GLN A 529 -15.57 22.88 7.55
N GLY A 530 -16.87 23.15 7.54
CA GLY A 530 -17.45 24.43 7.96
C GLY A 530 -17.89 24.51 9.42
N GLY A 531 -17.70 23.45 10.21
CA GLY A 531 -18.06 23.45 11.63
C GLY A 531 -18.41 22.06 12.19
N PHE A 532 -19.49 21.99 12.97
CA PHE A 532 -19.91 20.78 13.67
C PHE A 532 -21.41 20.55 13.53
N LEU A 533 -21.80 19.28 13.46
CA LEU A 533 -23.17 18.83 13.62
C LEU A 533 -23.28 18.02 14.91
N THR A 534 -24.25 18.35 15.75
CA THR A 534 -24.52 17.62 16.98
C THR A 534 -25.80 16.79 16.87
N ARG A 535 -25.81 15.66 17.59
CA ARG A 535 -27.02 15.02 18.08
C ARG A 535 -26.96 15.10 19.59
N ASN A 536 -27.84 15.87 20.20
CA ASN A 536 -27.90 16.01 21.64
C ASN A 536 -28.47 14.74 22.30
N PRO A 537 -28.31 14.56 23.62
CA PRO A 537 -28.91 13.45 24.37
C PRO A 537 -30.43 13.34 24.21
N ASP A 538 -31.13 14.47 24.00
CA ASP A 538 -32.57 14.50 23.74
C ASP A 538 -32.96 14.15 22.28
N GLY A 539 -31.98 13.83 21.45
CA GLY A 539 -32.15 13.46 20.05
C GLY A 539 -32.29 14.64 19.09
N LYS A 540 -32.23 15.90 19.57
CA LYS A 540 -32.24 17.08 18.69
C LYS A 540 -30.90 17.26 17.99
N HIS A 541 -30.94 17.87 16.81
CA HIS A 541 -29.76 18.15 16.02
C HIS A 541 -29.58 19.64 15.82
N PHE A 542 -28.33 20.11 15.93
CA PHE A 542 -27.98 21.50 15.70
C PHE A 542 -26.65 21.58 14.94
N ILE A 543 -26.55 22.60 14.10
CA ILE A 543 -25.30 22.94 13.45
C ILE A 543 -24.63 24.09 14.21
N VAL A 544 -23.30 24.04 14.28
CA VAL A 544 -22.45 25.13 14.74
C VAL A 544 -21.49 25.40 13.58
N HIS A 545 -21.49 26.59 12.98
CA HIS A 545 -20.65 26.90 11.81
C HIS A 545 -19.85 28.21 11.96
N GLY A 546 -18.93 28.45 11.03
CA GLY A 546 -18.14 29.69 10.98
C GLY A 546 -17.31 29.96 12.24
N ALA A 547 -17.19 31.23 12.62
CA ALA A 547 -16.35 31.65 13.74
C ALA A 547 -16.84 31.13 15.11
N ILE A 548 -18.16 30.93 15.27
CA ILE A 548 -18.72 30.29 16.47
C ILE A 548 -18.26 28.83 16.54
N ALA A 549 -18.23 28.11 15.41
CA ALA A 549 -17.72 26.75 15.38
C ALA A 549 -16.23 26.64 15.67
N GLU A 550 -15.41 27.55 15.14
CA GLU A 550 -13.98 27.61 15.46
C GLU A 550 -13.81 27.71 16.98
N LYS A 551 -14.52 28.64 17.62
CA LYS A 551 -14.47 28.80 19.08
C LYS A 551 -14.97 27.56 19.83
N TYR A 552 -16.10 27.01 19.41
CA TYR A 552 -16.67 25.80 20.04
C TYR A 552 -15.73 24.59 19.91
N GLY A 553 -15.03 24.46 18.78
CA GLY A 553 -13.99 23.46 18.57
C GLY A 553 -12.79 23.64 19.50
N GLU A 554 -12.29 24.88 19.64
CA GLU A 554 -11.14 25.21 20.50
C GLU A 554 -11.36 24.83 21.97
N ILE A 555 -12.57 25.03 22.50
CA ILE A 555 -12.89 24.78 23.91
C ILE A 555 -13.29 23.33 24.21
N GLY A 556 -13.30 22.44 23.20
CA GLY A 556 -13.62 21.02 23.38
C GLY A 556 -15.07 20.62 23.04
N THR A 557 -15.82 21.43 22.30
CA THR A 557 -17.19 21.14 21.85
C THR A 557 -18.14 20.79 23.02
N ALA A 558 -18.90 19.70 22.92
CA ALA A 558 -19.85 19.26 23.94
C ALA A 558 -19.17 18.74 25.22
N THR A 559 -17.84 18.56 25.21
CA THR A 559 -17.08 18.23 26.43
C THR A 559 -16.69 19.47 27.24
N SER A 560 -16.91 20.67 26.70
CA SER A 560 -16.64 21.95 27.35
C SER A 560 -17.66 22.29 28.44
N GLU A 561 -17.38 23.34 29.23
CA GLU A 561 -18.33 23.85 30.23
C GLU A 561 -19.64 24.39 29.62
N LEU A 562 -19.70 24.65 28.30
CA LEU A 562 -20.93 25.10 27.63
C LEU A 562 -21.94 23.97 27.39
N GLY A 563 -21.49 22.72 27.25
CA GLY A 563 -22.33 21.60 26.85
C GLY A 563 -22.79 21.66 25.39
N TYR A 564 -23.90 20.99 25.08
CA TYR A 564 -24.48 20.94 23.74
C TYR A 564 -25.17 22.25 23.32
N PRO A 565 -25.24 22.56 22.01
CA PRO A 565 -26.08 23.65 21.51
C PRO A 565 -27.55 23.37 21.81
N THR A 566 -28.33 24.39 22.18
CA THR A 566 -29.78 24.28 22.40
C THR A 566 -30.61 24.91 21.27
N GLY A 567 -29.92 25.54 20.32
CA GLY A 567 -30.47 26.17 19.12
C GLY A 567 -29.39 26.33 18.05
N ASN A 568 -29.81 26.59 16.81
CA ASN A 568 -28.90 27.03 15.75
C ASN A 568 -28.46 28.48 15.97
N GLU A 569 -27.48 28.95 15.20
CA GLU A 569 -27.01 30.33 15.22
C GLU A 569 -28.16 31.32 14.94
N ILE A 570 -28.22 32.39 15.73
CA ILE A 570 -29.24 33.44 15.66
C ILE A 570 -28.57 34.74 15.22
N ALA A 571 -29.03 35.27 14.09
CA ALA A 571 -28.63 36.58 13.60
C ALA A 571 -29.20 37.69 14.49
N VAL A 572 -28.32 38.59 14.95
CA VAL A 572 -28.69 39.80 15.67
C VAL A 572 -28.05 41.02 15.01
N LYS A 573 -28.45 42.22 15.41
CA LYS A 573 -27.89 43.43 14.80
C LYS A 573 -26.40 43.53 15.15
N GLY A 574 -25.53 43.40 14.14
CA GLY A 574 -24.08 43.54 14.27
C GLY A 574 -23.30 42.24 14.39
N GLY A 575 -23.97 41.08 14.42
CA GLY A 575 -23.30 39.79 14.53
C GLY A 575 -24.26 38.64 14.74
N PHE A 576 -23.79 37.61 15.42
CA PHE A 576 -24.53 36.37 15.66
C PHE A 576 -24.29 35.88 17.09
N PHE A 577 -25.22 35.09 17.61
CA PHE A 577 -24.94 34.30 18.80
C PHE A 577 -25.60 32.93 18.69
N GLN A 578 -25.06 31.96 19.43
CA GLN A 578 -25.65 30.63 19.51
C GLN A 578 -25.82 30.22 20.97
N PRO A 579 -27.00 29.70 21.36
CA PRO A 579 -27.23 29.22 22.71
C PRO A 579 -26.79 27.77 22.91
N PHE A 580 -26.25 27.49 24.09
CA PHE A 580 -25.79 26.17 24.57
C PHE A 580 -26.43 25.86 25.93
N GLU A 581 -26.29 24.64 26.42
CA GLU A 581 -26.92 24.17 27.66
C GLU A 581 -26.56 25.03 28.89
N HIS A 582 -25.33 25.56 28.93
CA HIS A 582 -24.79 26.27 30.08
C HIS A 582 -24.24 27.67 29.75
N GLY A 583 -24.56 28.21 28.57
CA GLY A 583 -24.07 29.52 28.15
C GLY A 583 -24.34 29.80 26.68
N ASN A 584 -23.76 30.89 26.20
CA ASN A 584 -23.85 31.32 24.80
C ASN A 584 -22.45 31.59 24.25
N ILE A 585 -22.33 31.49 22.92
CA ILE A 585 -21.19 32.08 22.19
C ILE A 585 -21.72 33.25 21.38
N TYR A 586 -21.14 34.44 21.57
CA TYR A 586 -21.44 35.64 20.79
C TYR A 586 -20.30 35.95 19.84
N TRP A 587 -20.61 36.34 18.61
CA TRP A 587 -19.64 36.77 17.61
C TRP A 587 -20.06 38.08 16.97
N SER A 588 -19.10 38.98 16.80
CA SER A 588 -19.20 40.12 15.89
C SER A 588 -17.90 40.29 15.10
N ALA A 589 -17.96 40.97 13.96
CA ALA A 589 -16.77 41.24 13.15
C ALA A 589 -15.70 42.07 13.90
N ALA A 590 -16.09 42.87 14.90
CA ALA A 590 -15.18 43.71 15.66
C ALA A 590 -14.54 42.99 16.86
N THR A 591 -15.22 42.00 17.43
CA THR A 591 -14.80 41.36 18.68
C THR A 591 -14.28 39.93 18.49
N GLY A 592 -14.75 39.22 17.47
CA GLY A 592 -14.56 37.77 17.39
C GLY A 592 -15.57 37.01 18.25
N ALA A 593 -15.40 35.69 18.33
CA ALA A 593 -16.31 34.78 19.02
C ALA A 593 -15.87 34.55 20.46
N HIS A 594 -16.77 34.78 21.42
CA HIS A 594 -16.47 34.70 22.85
C HIS A 594 -17.56 33.97 23.62
N THR A 595 -17.13 33.19 24.62
CA THR A 595 -18.02 32.38 25.46
C THR A 595 -18.48 33.16 26.69
N ILE A 596 -19.78 33.07 27.01
CA ILE A 596 -20.35 33.60 28.25
C ILE A 596 -21.26 32.54 28.89
N LEU A 597 -20.99 32.14 30.13
CA LEU A 597 -21.78 31.14 30.84
C LEU A 597 -23.06 31.76 31.43
N THR A 598 -24.13 30.96 31.54
CA THR A 598 -25.34 31.40 32.26
C THR A 598 -25.06 31.57 33.75
N GLY A 599 -25.77 32.51 34.38
CA GLY A 599 -25.60 32.86 35.80
C GLY A 599 -25.65 34.37 36.04
N ASP A 600 -25.25 34.80 37.25
CA ASP A 600 -25.45 36.17 37.72
C ASP A 600 -24.87 37.25 36.79
N ILE A 601 -23.70 37.00 36.16
CA ILE A 601 -23.08 37.93 35.22
C ILE A 601 -23.92 38.05 33.95
N PHE A 602 -24.39 36.93 33.40
CA PHE A 602 -25.21 36.90 32.19
C PHE A 602 -26.56 37.59 32.44
N ASP A 603 -27.20 37.33 33.59
CA ASP A 603 -28.46 37.96 33.97
C ASP A 603 -28.30 39.49 34.15
N GLU A 604 -27.19 39.94 34.73
CA GLU A 604 -26.91 41.36 34.90
C GLU A 604 -26.62 42.06 33.56
N TRP A 605 -25.89 41.40 32.66
CA TRP A 605 -25.72 41.89 31.28
C TRP A 605 -27.06 41.95 30.53
N GLY A 606 -27.94 40.97 30.77
CA GLY A 606 -29.28 40.92 30.20
C GLY A 606 -30.19 42.06 30.60
N LYS A 607 -30.19 42.46 31.89
CA LYS A 607 -30.92 43.65 32.37
C LYS A 607 -30.47 44.95 31.67
N ARG A 608 -29.26 44.94 31.12
CA ARG A 608 -28.62 46.09 30.44
C ARG A 608 -28.75 46.03 28.92
N GLY A 609 -29.50 45.06 28.38
CA GLY A 609 -29.80 44.94 26.96
C GLY A 609 -28.86 44.04 26.16
N TYR A 610 -28.09 43.17 26.83
CA TYR A 610 -27.13 42.26 26.19
C TYR A 610 -26.17 43.00 25.22
N GLU A 611 -25.93 42.43 24.04
CA GLU A 611 -25.00 42.95 23.04
C GLU A 611 -25.50 44.21 22.34
N GLN A 612 -26.80 44.50 22.43
CA GLN A 612 -27.42 45.75 21.97
C GLN A 612 -27.42 46.84 23.05
N GLY A 613 -26.96 46.49 24.26
CA GLY A 613 -26.99 47.30 25.45
C GLY A 613 -25.80 48.22 25.63
N GLU A 614 -25.76 48.85 26.79
CA GLU A 614 -24.72 49.82 27.14
C GLU A 614 -23.29 49.25 27.16
N LEU A 615 -23.12 47.96 27.48
CA LEU A 615 -21.81 47.31 27.55
C LEU A 615 -21.31 46.82 26.18
N GLY A 616 -22.22 46.61 25.24
CA GLY A 616 -21.92 46.09 23.91
C GLY A 616 -21.53 44.60 23.91
N TRP A 617 -20.74 44.22 22.92
CA TRP A 617 -20.33 42.84 22.67
C TRP A 617 -19.23 42.36 23.64
N PRO A 618 -19.19 41.07 24.01
CA PRO A 618 -18.04 40.50 24.72
C PRO A 618 -16.76 40.63 23.87
N VAL A 619 -15.63 40.95 24.51
CA VAL A 619 -14.30 41.05 23.86
C VAL A 619 -13.30 40.03 24.39
N LYS A 620 -13.70 39.24 25.39
CA LYS A 620 -12.99 38.10 25.95
C LYS A 620 -13.97 37.04 26.40
N ASP A 621 -13.47 35.82 26.57
CA ASP A 621 -14.22 34.76 27.22
C ASP A 621 -14.44 35.08 28.70
N MET A 622 -15.52 34.55 29.26
CA MET A 622 -15.73 34.55 30.70
C MET A 622 -14.65 33.70 31.38
N GLU A 623 -13.95 34.28 32.36
CA GLU A 623 -12.84 33.63 33.05
C GLU A 623 -13.08 33.57 34.57
N LYS A 624 -12.53 32.52 35.19
CA LYS A 624 -12.49 32.37 36.65
C LYS A 624 -11.36 33.23 37.23
N ILE A 625 -11.67 33.97 38.30
CA ILE A 625 -10.71 34.76 39.08
C ILE A 625 -10.57 34.18 40.50
N PRO A 626 -9.51 34.54 41.25
CA PRO A 626 -9.25 33.98 42.58
C PRO A 626 -10.46 34.05 43.51
N ALA A 627 -10.54 33.10 44.45
CA ALA A 627 -11.64 32.94 45.40
C ALA A 627 -13.02 32.63 44.75
N GLY A 628 -13.03 32.04 43.56
CA GLY A 628 -14.25 31.54 42.90
C GLY A 628 -15.09 32.63 42.24
N GLY A 629 -14.50 33.80 41.97
CA GLY A 629 -15.15 34.84 41.21
C GLY A 629 -15.12 34.56 39.70
N LEU A 630 -15.94 35.31 38.96
CA LEU A 630 -15.99 35.30 37.49
C LEU A 630 -15.81 36.73 36.96
N THR A 631 -15.21 36.88 35.79
CA THR A 631 -15.06 38.17 35.08
C THR A 631 -15.29 38.00 33.59
N ILE A 632 -15.82 39.02 32.94
CA ILE A 632 -15.84 39.12 31.48
C ILE A 632 -15.76 40.58 31.04
N ASP A 633 -14.95 40.82 30.01
CA ASP A 633 -14.77 42.13 29.39
C ASP A 633 -15.71 42.28 28.18
N PHE A 634 -16.33 43.45 28.07
CA PHE A 634 -17.14 43.90 26.94
C PHE A 634 -16.53 45.16 26.31
N GLN A 635 -17.03 45.56 25.14
CA GLN A 635 -16.55 46.76 24.42
C GLN A 635 -16.50 48.02 25.29
N ASN A 636 -17.54 48.24 26.11
CA ASN A 636 -17.70 49.48 26.89
C ASN A 636 -17.66 49.25 28.42
N GLY A 637 -17.13 48.12 28.88
CA GLY A 637 -16.96 47.86 30.31
C GLY A 637 -16.72 46.40 30.67
N THR A 638 -16.66 46.10 31.95
CA THR A 638 -16.39 44.78 32.52
C THR A 638 -17.45 44.45 33.57
N ILE A 639 -17.91 43.20 33.61
CA ILE A 639 -18.72 42.68 34.71
C ILE A 639 -17.90 41.65 35.49
N GLN A 640 -17.92 41.75 36.82
CA GLN A 640 -17.26 40.79 37.72
C GLN A 640 -18.23 40.31 38.79
N GLN A 641 -18.14 39.03 39.14
CA GLN A 641 -18.80 38.46 40.30
C GLN A 641 -17.73 38.04 41.31
N VAL A 642 -17.72 38.66 42.50
CA VAL A 642 -16.77 38.33 43.58
C VAL A 642 -17.54 38.15 44.88
N ASN A 643 -17.34 37.02 45.56
CA ASN A 643 -18.07 36.68 46.79
C ASN A 643 -19.60 36.78 46.65
N GLY A 644 -20.13 36.37 45.49
CA GLY A 644 -21.58 36.41 45.19
C GLY A 644 -22.14 37.82 44.92
N ARG A 645 -21.30 38.85 44.78
CA ARG A 645 -21.73 40.20 44.39
C ARG A 645 -21.29 40.51 42.96
N VAL A 646 -22.23 40.95 42.15
CA VAL A 646 -21.97 41.43 40.78
C VAL A 646 -21.63 42.91 40.81
N ASP A 647 -20.47 43.28 40.25
CA ASP A 647 -19.98 44.64 40.07
C ASP A 647 -19.83 44.94 38.58
N VAL A 648 -20.23 46.14 38.16
CA VAL A 648 -20.19 46.57 36.76
C VAL A 648 -19.33 47.83 36.66
N ARG A 649 -18.27 47.76 35.85
CA ARG A 649 -17.37 48.88 35.60
C ARG A 649 -17.51 49.30 34.15
N LYS A 650 -17.89 50.55 33.91
CA LYS A 650 -17.91 51.13 32.56
C LYS A 650 -16.55 51.72 32.23
N ASN A 651 -16.15 51.59 30.96
CA ASN A 651 -14.94 52.21 30.43
C ASN A 651 -15.12 53.71 30.16
#